data_AF-A0A8J6HNM2-F1
#
_entry.id   AF-A0A8J6HNM2-F1
#
_cell.length_a   1.000
_cell.length_b   1.000
_cell.length_c   1.000
_cell.angle_alpha   90.00
_cell.angle_beta   90.00
_cell.angle_gamma   90.00
#
_symmetry.space_group_name_H-M   'P 1'
#
loop_
_entity.id
_entity.type
_entity.pdbx_description
1 polymer ?
#
loop_
_entity_poly.entity_id
_entity_poly.type
_entity_poly.pdbx_seq_one_letter_code
_entity_poly.pdbx_strand_id
1 'polypeptide(L)'
;MTQFLPPNLLALFAPRDPIPYLPPVAKLPHEKKSRGYLGVGTFLKEFEDPKDTPPPTRVETREERLERRRRERAEQVAYKLEQEIAVWDPNSAPNITVDPFKTLFVARIIVLIHNSVNGKPRGYAFIEYEHERDMHSAYKHADGKKIDGRRVLVDVERARTVKGWLPRRLGGGLGGTRRGGPEVNIKHSGREDNERERERYRLEREREERGGRERERERDRDRDRGVAFERRRSRSRERRRRSRSRSPRREKRRRSKERVREEFDENFDRRSREKDRERERDRDRDRKRRRSKSREKDRERKRERRERRERERGERLEYIKTDDGGEVRIKEEPIDDYPEYPQYPAEAYDQTRVKYEDEDEQKYEPDNTNGSRQYDDDDLSNAVDANNEQDILDNLKLILAQGANIELENSNILKRIIPLNNDNITQAFVEVAAEWCKLEHNRKFFTDKEIIEYLLGLLEKSEESLIVSTIRALGNICYENDEARQIIDKKGLSTVISILEADCSRKNNLLTLKVSGFLVNLLTSNDELQKAALKLNIVDIVEKVLNKYLKSFNENQMLFAFLLTILNNVIDYIEDQDVPFKESLCCVLVDIFKMSTTPEISVICLEILHGQSHKDEIKTLLARQGVCELVFELIEKYRNQVNDEESRTVMKMACDMIVIILTGDDCMYLLYNNGQGKVYENMITWLDSDDPDLLSTGVLALGNFARKDTHCIHMVQNGISKKLIALLSRHNTSQSDIKVQHALLSTLKNLVIPQQNKPIVLEEGLIDVIYPMIELDQYLVIFKLLGTFRMVIDGQEKAALDLISRKEFLEKLIYWCYNSDHLGVRGEIPRLLSWLIKHCHSFKPFKTLIQIKDSVKCLVEMTSSNHAVMQNESFYALNLLCIGCGVGNESDSSNGVNGDHAAEDGDQTLFDQLINADIGKNLSFVVNKYSDKMDKHTIENLLTLLEQLINSPSLVGHLKSNNVGEALAKLTANPNAQAVSEKLNHVTVQINEN
;
A
#
# COMPACT_ATOMS: atom_id res chain seq x y z
N MET A 1 22.73 -19.45 -56.35
CA MET A 1 23.57 -18.71 -57.31
C MET A 1 25.06 -18.65 -56.93
N THR A 2 25.48 -19.01 -55.72
CA THR A 2 26.89 -18.86 -55.25
C THR A 2 27.85 -19.99 -55.65
N GLN A 3 27.34 -21.11 -56.22
CA GLN A 3 28.12 -22.34 -56.45
C GLN A 3 29.08 -22.32 -57.65
N PHE A 4 29.13 -21.23 -58.43
CA PHE A 4 29.93 -21.11 -59.65
C PHE A 4 30.96 -19.97 -59.61
N LEU A 5 31.21 -19.38 -58.44
CA LEU A 5 32.18 -18.29 -58.29
C LEU A 5 33.61 -18.83 -58.08
N PRO A 6 34.65 -18.15 -58.61
CA PRO A 6 36.05 -18.51 -58.33
C PRO A 6 36.37 -18.47 -56.83
N PRO A 7 37.34 -19.27 -56.33
CA PRO A 7 37.67 -19.37 -54.91
C PRO A 7 37.93 -18.01 -54.24
N ASN A 8 38.61 -17.12 -54.97
CA ASN A 8 39.00 -15.78 -54.54
C ASN A 8 37.77 -14.88 -54.23
N LEU A 9 36.64 -15.11 -54.91
CA LEU A 9 35.39 -14.38 -54.70
C LEU A 9 34.51 -15.05 -53.62
N LEU A 10 34.56 -16.39 -53.49
CA LEU A 10 33.89 -17.10 -52.40
C LEU A 10 34.43 -16.69 -51.03
N ALA A 11 35.73 -16.41 -50.91
CA ALA A 11 36.36 -15.95 -49.68
C ALA A 11 35.82 -14.61 -49.14
N LEU A 12 35.24 -13.75 -50.00
CA LEU A 12 34.66 -12.47 -49.59
C LEU A 12 33.25 -12.58 -49.01
N PHE A 13 32.57 -13.73 -49.22
CA PHE A 13 31.23 -14.02 -48.68
C PHE A 13 31.25 -15.07 -47.56
N ALA A 14 32.42 -15.66 -47.27
CA ALA A 14 32.61 -16.42 -46.05
C ALA A 14 32.56 -15.48 -44.84
N PRO A 15 31.87 -15.83 -43.74
CA PRO A 15 31.98 -15.08 -42.50
C PRO A 15 33.44 -15.07 -42.05
N ARG A 16 33.94 -13.92 -41.58
CA ARG A 16 35.30 -13.81 -41.06
C ARG A 16 35.48 -14.79 -39.91
N ASP A 17 36.63 -15.47 -39.87
CA ASP A 17 36.98 -16.34 -38.75
C ASP A 17 36.88 -15.56 -37.42
N PRO A 18 36.36 -16.17 -36.35
CA PRO A 18 36.27 -15.53 -35.05
C PRO A 18 37.67 -15.13 -34.59
N ILE A 19 37.79 -13.91 -34.04
CA ILE A 19 39.08 -13.33 -33.62
C ILE A 19 39.79 -14.33 -32.69
N PRO A 20 40.99 -14.84 -33.06
CA PRO A 20 41.68 -15.81 -32.23
C PRO A 20 42.04 -15.18 -30.89
N TYR A 21 41.59 -15.81 -29.80
CA TYR A 21 41.85 -15.32 -28.45
C TYR A 21 43.34 -15.38 -28.15
N LEU A 22 43.97 -14.21 -28.05
CA LEU A 22 45.31 -14.04 -27.54
C LEU A 22 45.23 -13.76 -26.03
N PRO A 23 45.92 -14.54 -25.17
CA PRO A 23 45.95 -14.27 -23.74
C PRO A 23 46.67 -12.94 -23.46
N PRO A 24 46.30 -12.22 -22.39
CA PRO A 24 46.92 -10.93 -22.07
C PRO A 24 48.41 -11.08 -21.78
N VAL A 25 49.21 -10.14 -22.30
CA VAL A 25 50.69 -10.13 -22.21
C VAL A 25 51.19 -10.11 -20.75
N ALA A 26 50.38 -9.57 -19.83
CA ALA A 26 50.64 -9.60 -18.40
C ALA A 26 49.66 -10.54 -17.67
N LYS A 27 50.20 -11.37 -16.76
CA LYS A 27 49.42 -12.25 -15.88
C LYS A 27 48.36 -11.47 -15.11
N LEU A 28 47.16 -12.04 -15.00
CA LEU A 28 46.02 -11.43 -14.34
C LEU A 28 46.29 -11.24 -12.83
N PRO A 29 45.64 -10.29 -12.14
CA PRO A 29 45.94 -10.00 -10.73
C PRO A 29 45.80 -11.18 -9.76
N HIS A 30 45.02 -12.21 -10.11
CA HIS A 30 44.88 -13.44 -9.32
C HIS A 30 45.92 -14.53 -9.66
N GLU A 31 46.66 -14.38 -10.76
CA GLU A 31 47.76 -15.24 -11.21
C GLU A 31 49.14 -14.70 -10.80
N LYS A 32 49.21 -13.40 -10.48
CA LYS A 32 50.38 -12.78 -9.85
C LYS A 32 50.52 -13.34 -8.43
N LYS A 33 51.51 -14.21 -8.21
CA LYS A 33 51.88 -14.67 -6.87
C LYS A 33 52.30 -13.47 -6.01
N SER A 34 51.44 -13.04 -5.10
CA SER A 34 51.84 -12.12 -4.04
C SER A 34 52.92 -12.78 -3.17
N ARG A 35 53.88 -11.98 -2.68
CA ARG A 35 54.72 -12.43 -1.57
C ARG A 35 53.79 -12.75 -0.40
N GLY A 36 53.93 -13.95 0.17
CA GLY A 36 53.04 -14.41 1.24
C GLY A 36 53.12 -13.51 2.48
N TYR A 37 52.07 -13.51 3.29
CA TYR A 37 52.02 -12.71 4.52
C TYR A 37 53.20 -13.03 5.44
N LEU A 38 53.96 -12.00 5.82
CA LEU A 38 54.91 -12.06 6.92
C LEU A 38 54.13 -12.10 8.24
N GLY A 39 54.57 -12.94 9.17
CA GLY A 39 53.92 -13.09 10.48
C GLY A 39 54.12 -11.87 11.35
N VAL A 40 53.06 -11.45 12.06
CA VAL A 40 53.07 -10.23 12.91
C VAL A 40 53.98 -10.35 14.15
N GLY A 41 54.59 -11.51 14.40
CA GLY A 41 55.41 -11.79 15.58
C GLY A 41 56.65 -10.92 15.74
N THR A 42 57.14 -10.28 14.68
CA THR A 42 58.22 -9.27 14.77
C THR A 42 57.77 -7.98 15.45
N PHE A 43 56.47 -7.67 15.43
CA PHE A 43 55.90 -6.44 15.98
C PHE A 43 55.28 -6.62 17.38
N LEU A 44 55.26 -7.85 17.93
CA LEU A 44 54.74 -8.13 19.28
C LEU A 44 55.46 -7.37 20.41
N LYS A 45 56.65 -6.83 20.14
CA LYS A 45 57.46 -6.04 21.09
C LYS A 45 57.07 -4.56 21.13
N GLU A 46 56.23 -4.12 20.19
CA GLU A 46 55.78 -2.73 20.01
C GLU A 46 54.38 -2.49 20.60
N PHE A 47 53.73 -3.52 21.16
CA PHE A 47 52.41 -3.40 21.79
C PHE A 47 52.54 -3.19 23.31
N GLU A 48 51.72 -2.29 23.85
CA GLU A 48 51.67 -2.00 25.30
C GLU A 48 51.22 -3.21 26.13
N ASP A 49 51.73 -3.31 27.35
CA ASP A 49 51.46 -4.43 28.27
C ASP A 49 49.99 -4.35 28.76
N PRO A 50 49.15 -5.41 28.65
CA PRO A 50 47.71 -5.35 28.91
C PRO A 50 47.25 -4.94 30.32
N LYS A 51 48.18 -4.65 31.23
CA LYS A 51 47.90 -4.12 32.57
C LYS A 51 47.78 -2.60 32.61
N ASP A 52 48.44 -1.91 31.69
CA ASP A 52 48.47 -0.44 31.63
C ASP A 52 47.40 0.12 30.68
N THR A 53 46.66 -0.76 29.97
CA THR A 53 45.58 -0.36 29.06
C THR A 53 44.30 0.00 29.83
N PRO A 54 43.81 1.26 29.78
CA PRO A 54 42.58 1.64 30.47
C PRO A 54 41.34 0.94 29.88
N PRO A 55 40.29 0.69 30.68
CA PRO A 55 39.10 -0.02 30.21
C PRO A 55 38.39 0.78 29.10
N PRO A 56 37.91 0.12 28.03
CA PRO A 56 37.40 0.81 26.85
C PRO A 56 36.12 1.62 27.18
N THR A 57 36.22 2.93 27.05
CA THR A 57 35.08 3.86 27.19
C THR A 57 34.00 3.55 26.16
N ARG A 58 32.76 3.32 26.60
CA ARG A 58 31.61 3.05 25.72
C ARG A 58 31.29 4.28 24.87
N VAL A 59 31.69 4.23 23.60
CA VAL A 59 31.38 5.28 22.61
C VAL A 59 29.92 5.16 22.15
N GLU A 60 29.19 6.28 22.20
CA GLU A 60 27.79 6.41 21.77
C GLU A 60 27.58 5.85 20.35
N THR A 61 26.67 4.88 20.20
CA THR A 61 26.37 4.22 18.93
C THR A 61 25.66 5.14 17.94
N ARG A 62 25.59 4.74 16.67
CA ARG A 62 24.97 5.55 15.61
C ARG A 62 23.47 5.77 15.79
N GLU A 63 22.79 4.84 16.46
CA GLU A 63 21.35 4.92 16.74
C GLU A 63 21.09 5.79 17.96
N GLU A 64 21.83 5.59 19.06
CA GLU A 64 21.84 6.48 20.23
C GLU A 64 22.11 7.95 19.81
N ARG A 65 23.11 8.22 18.95
CA ARG A 65 23.39 9.56 18.38
C ARG A 65 22.28 10.18 17.54
N LEU A 66 21.41 9.35 16.94
CA LEU A 66 20.28 9.83 16.14
C LEU A 66 19.12 10.19 17.06
N GLU A 67 18.88 9.36 18.07
CA GLU A 67 17.87 9.55 19.09
C GLU A 67 18.17 10.77 19.97
N ARG A 68 19.43 10.93 20.40
CA ARG A 68 19.91 12.14 21.08
C ARG A 68 19.67 13.39 20.26
N ARG A 69 20.12 13.44 18.98
CA ARG A 69 19.87 14.62 18.12
C ARG A 69 18.40 14.87 17.80
N ARG A 70 17.53 13.85 17.87
CA ARG A 70 16.07 14.03 17.76
C ARG A 70 15.51 14.65 19.04
N ARG A 71 15.97 14.18 20.20
CA ARG A 71 15.60 14.67 21.53
C ARG A 71 16.08 16.11 21.76
N GLU A 72 17.35 16.41 21.51
CA GLU A 72 17.92 17.77 21.59
C GLU A 72 17.17 18.76 20.70
N ARG A 73 16.78 18.37 19.48
CA ARG A 73 15.96 19.23 18.60
C ARG A 73 14.54 19.43 19.13
N ALA A 74 13.93 18.39 19.71
CA ALA A 74 12.61 18.52 20.34
C ALA A 74 12.69 19.42 21.58
N GLU A 75 13.73 19.29 22.40
CA GLU A 75 14.00 20.11 23.59
C GLU A 75 14.32 21.57 23.21
N GLN A 76 15.12 21.82 22.15
CA GLN A 76 15.35 23.18 21.62
C GLN A 76 14.08 23.83 21.07
N VAL A 77 13.21 23.07 20.39
CA VAL A 77 11.92 23.57 19.90
C VAL A 77 10.97 23.85 21.07
N ALA A 78 10.92 22.96 22.07
CA ALA A 78 10.14 23.16 23.29
C ALA A 78 10.61 24.40 24.06
N TYR A 79 11.92 24.57 24.25
CA TYR A 79 12.51 25.73 24.93
C TYR A 79 12.22 27.06 24.23
N LYS A 80 12.31 27.11 22.89
CA LYS A 80 11.90 28.29 22.11
C LYS A 80 10.40 28.56 22.27
N LEU A 81 9.57 27.51 22.25
CA LEU A 81 8.13 27.64 22.44
C LEU A 81 7.80 28.18 23.85
N GLU A 82 8.48 27.71 24.89
CA GLU A 82 8.35 28.22 26.25
C GLU A 82 8.76 29.69 26.38
N GLN A 83 9.88 30.10 25.74
CA GLN A 83 10.27 31.51 25.67
C GLN A 83 9.23 32.38 24.96
N GLU A 84 8.74 31.95 23.80
CA GLU A 84 7.71 32.70 23.05
C GLU A 84 6.36 32.74 23.79
N ILE A 85 6.01 31.70 24.56
CA ILE A 85 4.84 31.69 25.46
C ILE A 85 5.04 32.64 26.64
N ALA A 86 6.24 32.70 27.24
CA ALA A 86 6.54 33.59 28.35
C ALA A 86 6.52 35.08 27.96
N VAL A 87 6.83 35.40 26.70
CA VAL A 87 6.82 36.77 26.14
C VAL A 87 5.45 37.15 25.53
N TRP A 88 4.50 36.21 25.44
CA TRP A 88 3.19 36.44 24.83
C TRP A 88 2.22 37.18 25.77
N ASP A 89 2.17 38.51 25.68
CA ASP A 89 1.08 39.33 26.21
C ASP A 89 0.13 39.80 25.08
N PRO A 90 -1.13 39.30 25.03
CA PRO A 90 -2.11 39.71 24.02
C PRO A 90 -2.60 41.16 24.16
N ASN A 91 -2.27 41.88 25.24
CA ASN A 91 -2.64 43.29 25.45
C ASN A 91 -1.57 44.29 24.97
N SER A 92 -0.37 43.80 24.61
CA SER A 92 0.80 44.65 24.35
C SER A 92 0.91 45.25 22.94
N ALA A 93 0.00 44.89 22.02
CA ALA A 93 0.13 45.26 20.60
C ALA A 93 -0.39 46.68 20.29
N PRO A 94 0.31 47.45 19.42
CA PRO A 94 0.03 48.89 19.23
C PRO A 94 -1.26 49.24 18.49
N ASN A 95 -1.85 48.30 17.74
CA ASN A 95 -3.08 48.48 16.96
C ASN A 95 -4.20 47.56 17.48
N ILE A 96 -4.57 47.73 18.75
CA ILE A 96 -5.57 46.92 19.46
C ILE A 96 -6.95 47.61 19.44
N THR A 97 -8.03 46.82 19.35
CA THR A 97 -9.42 47.32 19.49
C THR A 97 -9.75 47.64 20.95
N VAL A 98 -10.63 48.63 21.17
CA VAL A 98 -10.84 49.23 22.49
C VAL A 98 -11.50 48.25 23.46
N ASP A 99 -12.53 47.53 23.01
CA ASP A 99 -13.24 46.52 23.79
C ASP A 99 -13.20 45.12 23.12
N PRO A 100 -12.47 44.14 23.71
CA PRO A 100 -12.39 42.78 23.17
C PRO A 100 -13.72 42.01 23.26
N PHE A 101 -14.64 42.39 24.16
CA PHE A 101 -15.97 41.76 24.27
C PHE A 101 -16.97 42.30 23.24
N LYS A 102 -16.63 43.40 22.54
CA LYS A 102 -17.39 43.92 21.40
C LYS A 102 -16.73 43.63 20.04
N THR A 103 -15.58 42.95 20.03
CA THR A 103 -14.79 42.69 18.83
C THR A 103 -15.01 41.28 18.29
N LEU A 104 -15.42 41.17 17.02
CA LEU A 104 -15.45 39.92 16.27
C LEU A 104 -14.25 39.77 15.34
N PHE A 105 -13.65 38.58 15.35
CA PHE A 105 -12.74 38.12 14.32
C PHE A 105 -13.53 37.55 13.14
N VAL A 106 -13.29 38.05 11.94
CA VAL A 106 -13.91 37.53 10.71
C VAL A 106 -12.83 37.17 9.68
N ALA A 107 -12.83 35.92 9.23
CA ALA A 107 -11.87 35.39 8.27
C ALA A 107 -12.53 34.91 6.97
N ARG A 108 -11.70 34.64 5.95
CA ARG A 108 -12.08 34.31 4.56
C ARG A 108 -12.70 35.48 3.77
N ILE A 109 -12.48 36.72 4.23
CA ILE A 109 -12.83 37.95 3.49
C ILE A 109 -11.79 38.20 2.37
N ILE A 110 -12.15 38.95 1.33
CA ILE A 110 -11.27 39.18 0.17
C ILE A 110 -10.20 40.26 0.44
N VAL A 111 -10.59 41.46 0.89
CA VAL A 111 -9.69 42.63 1.01
C VAL A 111 -10.05 43.50 2.23
N LEU A 112 -9.42 43.28 3.38
CA LEU A 112 -9.53 44.17 4.56
C LEU A 112 -8.16 44.40 5.22
N ILE A 113 -7.66 43.47 6.03
CA ILE A 113 -6.31 43.60 6.61
C ILE A 113 -5.24 43.23 5.59
N HIS A 114 -4.25 44.11 5.40
CA HIS A 114 -3.11 43.92 4.53
C HIS A 114 -1.84 43.67 5.36
N ASN A 115 -0.87 42.96 4.77
CA ASN A 115 0.43 42.77 5.41
C ASN A 115 1.31 44.02 5.21
N SER A 116 1.75 44.65 6.31
CA SER A 116 2.55 45.89 6.29
C SER A 116 3.83 45.82 5.46
N VAL A 117 4.41 44.62 5.30
CA VAL A 117 5.70 44.42 4.61
C VAL A 117 5.54 44.12 3.11
N ASN A 118 4.46 43.46 2.68
CA ASN A 118 4.32 43.01 1.28
C ASN A 118 3.00 43.41 0.58
N GLY A 119 2.16 44.21 1.23
CA GLY A 119 0.93 44.78 0.66
C GLY A 119 -0.16 43.76 0.31
N LYS A 120 0.03 42.46 0.52
CA LYS A 120 -0.97 41.43 0.19
C LYS A 120 -2.06 41.36 1.27
N PRO A 121 -3.34 41.19 0.90
CA PRO A 121 -4.42 41.01 1.87
C PRO A 121 -4.25 39.70 2.63
N ARG A 122 -4.33 39.75 3.97
CA ARG A 122 -4.25 38.58 4.86
C ARG A 122 -5.57 37.81 4.99
N GLY A 123 -6.67 38.34 4.43
CA GLY A 123 -7.96 37.65 4.30
C GLY A 123 -8.78 37.53 5.59
N TYR A 124 -8.52 38.38 6.59
CA TYR A 124 -9.30 38.53 7.81
C TYR A 124 -9.47 39.99 8.22
N ALA A 125 -10.33 40.24 9.20
CA ALA A 125 -10.59 41.52 9.85
C ALA A 125 -10.96 41.32 11.33
N PHE A 126 -10.76 42.36 12.12
CA PHE A 126 -11.40 42.52 13.43
C PHE A 126 -12.44 43.62 13.30
N ILE A 127 -13.67 43.36 13.75
CA ILE A 127 -14.81 44.28 13.63
C ILE A 127 -15.31 44.56 15.05
N GLU A 128 -15.07 45.78 15.52
CA GLU A 128 -15.57 46.28 16.80
C GLU A 128 -16.97 46.86 16.59
N TYR A 129 -17.94 46.39 17.39
CA TYR A 129 -19.32 46.87 17.37
C TYR A 129 -19.53 47.93 18.46
N GLU A 130 -20.31 48.97 18.17
CA GLU A 130 -20.71 49.98 19.17
C GLU A 130 -21.47 49.32 20.35
N HIS A 131 -22.35 48.38 20.01
CA HIS A 131 -23.22 47.66 20.96
C HIS A 131 -22.92 46.16 21.00
N GLU A 132 -22.71 45.63 22.20
CA GLU A 132 -22.46 44.20 22.46
C GLU A 132 -23.60 43.28 21.96
N ARG A 133 -24.84 43.78 21.94
CA ARG A 133 -26.00 43.04 21.40
C ARG A 133 -25.87 42.76 19.90
N ASP A 134 -25.32 43.71 19.14
CA ASP A 134 -25.14 43.57 17.69
C ASP A 134 -23.97 42.64 17.38
N MET A 135 -22.90 42.69 18.18
CA MET A 135 -21.81 41.71 18.19
C MET A 135 -22.36 40.29 18.37
N HIS A 136 -23.15 40.04 19.41
CA HIS A 136 -23.75 38.72 19.66
C HIS A 136 -24.71 38.27 18.56
N SER A 137 -25.45 39.20 17.95
CA SER A 137 -26.32 38.91 16.80
C SER A 137 -25.48 38.51 15.57
N ALA A 138 -24.40 39.23 15.28
CA ALA A 138 -23.48 38.91 14.20
C ALA A 138 -22.77 37.56 14.42
N TYR A 139 -22.30 37.28 15.64
CA TYR A 139 -21.67 36.00 15.98
C TYR A 139 -22.59 34.80 15.70
N LYS A 140 -23.89 34.93 16.00
CA LYS A 140 -24.89 33.86 15.79
C LYS A 140 -25.33 33.71 14.33
N HIS A 141 -25.38 34.79 13.54
CA HIS A 141 -26.05 34.79 12.23
C HIS A 141 -25.16 35.10 11.02
N ALA A 142 -23.92 35.57 11.23
CA ALA A 142 -23.00 35.90 10.13
C ALA A 142 -22.01 34.77 9.82
N ASP A 143 -21.78 33.81 10.72
CA ASP A 143 -20.91 32.67 10.46
C ASP A 143 -21.42 31.80 9.30
N GLY A 144 -20.54 31.45 8.37
CA GLY A 144 -20.88 30.70 7.16
C GLY A 144 -21.72 31.46 6.12
N LYS A 145 -22.10 32.73 6.37
CA LYS A 145 -22.82 33.59 5.43
C LYS A 145 -21.95 33.89 4.20
N LYS A 146 -22.56 33.98 3.01
CA LYS A 146 -21.83 34.30 1.78
C LYS A 146 -21.68 35.82 1.63
N ILE A 147 -20.45 36.28 1.48
CA ILE A 147 -20.07 37.65 1.12
C ILE A 147 -19.13 37.52 -0.09
N ASP A 148 -19.42 38.23 -1.18
CA ASP A 148 -18.63 38.20 -2.44
C ASP A 148 -18.31 36.78 -2.93
N GLY A 149 -19.30 35.89 -2.87
CA GLY A 149 -19.19 34.48 -3.26
C GLY A 149 -18.47 33.55 -2.26
N ARG A 150 -17.77 34.09 -1.25
CA ARG A 150 -17.05 33.33 -0.22
C ARG A 150 -17.87 33.19 1.06
N ARG A 151 -17.80 32.03 1.72
CA ARG A 151 -18.37 31.86 3.07
C ARG A 151 -17.38 32.39 4.10
N VAL A 152 -17.78 33.42 4.85
CA VAL A 152 -16.95 33.97 5.94
C VAL A 152 -17.01 33.08 7.18
N LEU A 153 -15.92 33.08 7.94
CA LEU A 153 -15.82 32.45 9.27
C LEU A 153 -15.88 33.55 10.33
N VAL A 154 -16.78 33.46 11.30
CA VAL A 154 -16.96 34.48 12.35
C VAL A 154 -16.71 33.88 13.72
N ASP A 155 -15.75 34.42 14.47
CA ASP A 155 -15.40 33.98 15.82
C ASP A 155 -15.13 35.17 16.77
N VAL A 156 -15.10 34.93 18.08
CA VAL A 156 -14.79 35.97 19.08
C VAL A 156 -13.28 36.24 19.17
N GLU A 157 -12.89 37.40 19.69
CA GLU A 157 -11.47 37.74 19.90
C GLU A 157 -10.85 36.98 21.09
N ARG A 158 -10.47 35.72 20.85
CA ARG A 158 -10.03 34.78 21.91
C ARG A 158 -8.76 35.20 22.65
N ALA A 159 -7.89 36.00 22.02
CA ALA A 159 -6.60 36.40 22.59
C ALA A 159 -6.73 37.13 23.94
N ARG A 160 -7.74 38.01 24.09
CA ARG A 160 -8.02 38.75 25.32
C ARG A 160 -9.26 38.24 26.08
N THR A 161 -10.17 37.53 25.43
CA THR A 161 -11.42 37.05 26.07
C THR A 161 -11.35 35.64 26.67
N VAL A 162 -10.43 34.77 26.23
CA VAL A 162 -10.37 33.36 26.67
C VAL A 162 -9.08 33.11 27.46
N LYS A 163 -9.22 32.93 28.78
CA LYS A 163 -8.11 32.64 29.69
C LYS A 163 -7.37 31.36 29.26
N GLY A 164 -6.05 31.47 29.08
CA GLY A 164 -5.20 30.36 28.65
C GLY A 164 -5.23 30.05 27.14
N TRP A 165 -5.87 30.88 26.31
CA TRP A 165 -5.82 30.72 24.86
C TRP A 165 -4.46 31.15 24.30
N LEU A 166 -3.80 30.23 23.59
CA LEU A 166 -2.58 30.49 22.85
C LEU A 166 -2.84 30.47 21.33
N PRO A 167 -2.22 31.34 20.53
CA PRO A 167 -2.28 31.28 19.07
C PRO A 167 -1.54 30.05 18.54
N ARG A 168 -1.89 29.61 17.32
CA ARG A 168 -1.37 28.38 16.70
C ARG A 168 0.15 28.31 16.54
N ARG A 169 0.85 29.46 16.45
CA ARG A 169 2.32 29.53 16.43
C ARG A 169 2.94 29.07 17.76
N LEU A 170 2.23 29.26 18.87
CA LEU A 170 2.62 28.89 20.23
C LEU A 170 2.02 27.53 20.66
N GLY A 171 1.77 26.63 19.69
CA GLY A 171 1.20 25.29 19.95
C GLY A 171 -0.30 25.24 20.28
N GLY A 172 -1.00 26.38 20.34
CA GLY A 172 -2.44 26.45 20.66
C GLY A 172 -3.38 26.52 19.44
N GLY A 173 -4.50 27.22 19.63
CA GLY A 173 -5.50 27.52 18.60
C GLY A 173 -6.58 26.45 18.41
N LEU A 174 -7.79 26.90 18.05
CA LEU A 174 -8.89 26.03 17.64
C LEU A 174 -8.80 25.76 16.12
N GLY A 175 -8.37 24.56 15.74
CA GLY A 175 -8.53 24.04 14.38
C GLY A 175 -7.31 23.35 13.76
N GLY A 176 -7.48 22.07 13.45
CA GLY A 176 -6.59 21.31 12.54
C GLY A 176 -6.77 21.65 11.04
N THR A 177 -7.36 22.81 10.73
CA THR A 177 -8.04 23.16 9.48
C THR A 177 -7.12 23.64 8.34
N ARG A 178 -6.01 22.92 8.14
CA ARG A 178 -5.28 22.87 6.85
C ARG A 178 -4.83 21.43 6.58
N ARG A 179 -5.77 20.59 6.15
CA ARG A 179 -5.52 19.31 5.48
C ARG A 179 -6.35 19.31 4.20
N GLY A 180 -5.71 19.04 3.06
CA GLY A 180 -6.31 19.16 1.73
C GLY A 180 -5.97 20.45 0.98
N GLY A 181 -6.00 20.37 -0.36
CA GLY A 181 -5.68 21.47 -1.28
C GLY A 181 -6.70 22.62 -1.32
N PRO A 182 -6.49 23.62 -2.20
CA PRO A 182 -7.28 24.85 -2.20
C PRO A 182 -8.81 24.65 -2.30
N GLU A 183 -9.26 23.67 -3.09
CA GLU A 183 -10.69 23.48 -3.40
C GLU A 183 -11.53 22.92 -2.26
N VAL A 184 -10.94 22.05 -1.42
CA VAL A 184 -11.65 21.40 -0.29
C VAL A 184 -12.13 22.44 0.73
N ASN A 185 -11.34 23.50 0.92
CA ASN A 185 -11.58 24.55 1.91
C ASN A 185 -12.76 25.49 1.57
N ILE A 186 -13.36 25.37 0.39
CA ILE A 186 -14.47 26.22 -0.09
C ILE A 186 -15.84 25.69 0.36
N LYS A 187 -15.98 24.37 0.57
CA LYS A 187 -17.29 23.71 0.74
C LYS A 187 -17.81 23.68 2.18
N HIS A 188 -16.95 23.60 3.20
CA HIS A 188 -17.34 23.38 4.60
C HIS A 188 -17.01 24.56 5.54
N SER A 189 -17.87 24.75 6.55
CA SER A 189 -17.62 25.65 7.69
C SER A 189 -16.79 24.90 8.74
N GLY A 190 -15.73 25.53 9.26
CA GLY A 190 -14.77 24.89 10.18
C GLY A 190 -15.25 24.71 11.62
N ARG A 191 -16.56 24.69 11.87
CA ARG A 191 -17.17 24.47 13.20
C ARG A 191 -17.80 23.08 13.40
N GLU A 192 -17.98 22.31 12.33
CA GLU A 192 -18.31 20.88 12.46
C GLU A 192 -17.02 20.11 12.80
N ASP A 193 -16.64 20.11 14.08
CA ASP A 193 -15.56 19.25 14.59
C ASP A 193 -16.08 17.81 14.69
N ASN A 194 -16.28 17.20 13.52
CA ASN A 194 -16.79 15.85 13.40
C ASN A 194 -15.66 14.89 13.82
N GLU A 195 -15.72 14.40 15.05
CA GLU A 195 -14.67 13.57 15.66
C GLU A 195 -14.34 12.33 14.82
N ARG A 196 -15.35 11.78 14.14
CA ARG A 196 -15.23 10.70 13.13
C ARG A 196 -14.35 11.07 11.95
N GLU A 197 -14.32 12.34 11.54
CA GLU A 197 -13.52 12.82 10.41
C GLU A 197 -12.08 13.15 10.86
N ARG A 198 -11.87 13.61 12.10
CA ARG A 198 -10.53 13.62 12.73
C ARG A 198 -9.94 12.21 12.78
N GLU A 199 -10.72 11.24 13.24
CA GLU A 199 -10.31 9.83 13.30
C GLU A 199 -10.00 9.30 11.89
N ARG A 200 -10.86 9.57 10.91
CA ARG A 200 -10.63 9.22 9.49
C ARG A 200 -9.31 9.79 8.96
N TYR A 201 -9.03 11.09 9.13
CA TYR A 201 -7.80 11.72 8.65
C TYR A 201 -6.55 11.40 9.49
N ARG A 202 -6.70 10.97 10.76
CA ARG A 202 -5.58 10.48 11.57
C ARG A 202 -5.19 9.08 11.12
N LEU A 203 -6.18 8.20 10.95
CA LEU A 203 -6.02 6.88 10.34
C LEU A 203 -5.47 6.99 8.91
N GLU A 204 -5.91 7.97 8.10
CA GLU A 204 -5.45 8.15 6.71
C GLU A 204 -3.97 8.55 6.64
N ARG A 205 -3.52 9.44 7.52
CA ARG A 205 -2.09 9.80 7.61
C ARG A 205 -1.23 8.65 8.18
N GLU A 206 -1.77 7.90 9.14
CA GLU A 206 -1.16 6.65 9.62
C GLU A 206 -1.18 5.54 8.56
N ARG A 207 -2.08 5.61 7.56
CA ARG A 207 -2.11 4.70 6.39
C ARG A 207 -1.08 5.11 5.33
N GLU A 208 -0.82 6.40 5.15
CA GLU A 208 0.22 6.93 4.26
C GLU A 208 1.64 6.61 4.80
N GLU A 209 1.90 6.84 6.09
CA GLU A 209 3.17 6.43 6.73
C GLU A 209 3.33 4.90 6.85
N ARG A 210 2.26 4.12 6.61
CA ARG A 210 2.24 2.64 6.52
C ARG A 210 2.05 2.12 5.07
N GLY A 211 2.32 2.94 4.06
CA GLY A 211 2.10 2.59 2.65
C GLY A 211 2.94 1.41 2.18
N GLY A 212 2.40 0.18 2.29
CA GLY A 212 3.13 -1.02 1.87
C GLY A 212 2.54 -2.40 2.20
N ARG A 213 1.22 -2.54 2.39
CA ARG A 213 0.47 -3.82 2.27
C ARG A 213 -1.06 -3.63 2.34
N GLU A 214 -1.69 -3.86 1.19
CA GLU A 214 -2.99 -4.54 0.96
C GLU A 214 -4.18 -4.27 1.91
N ARG A 215 -5.27 -3.70 1.37
CA ARG A 215 -6.60 -3.69 2.01
C ARG A 215 -7.55 -4.67 1.31
N GLU A 216 -8.03 -5.66 2.05
CA GLU A 216 -9.28 -6.35 1.70
C GLU A 216 -10.47 -5.37 1.84
N ARG A 217 -11.52 -5.58 1.03
CA ARG A 217 -12.74 -4.77 1.05
C ARG A 217 -13.88 -5.57 1.69
N GLU A 218 -14.16 -5.33 2.97
CA GLU A 218 -15.45 -5.71 3.54
C GLU A 218 -16.54 -4.76 3.01
N ARG A 219 -17.58 -5.34 2.40
CA ARG A 219 -18.82 -4.65 2.00
C ARG A 219 -19.94 -5.11 2.93
N ASP A 220 -20.23 -4.35 3.97
CA ASP A 220 -21.48 -4.54 4.69
C ASP A 220 -22.67 -4.16 3.79
N ARG A 221 -23.56 -5.14 3.59
CA ARG A 221 -24.88 -4.96 2.97
C ARG A 221 -25.98 -5.42 3.93
N ASP A 222 -26.09 -4.74 5.06
CA ASP A 222 -27.29 -4.87 5.89
C ASP A 222 -28.46 -4.09 5.27
N ARG A 223 -29.37 -4.85 4.67
CA ARG A 223 -30.79 -4.48 4.61
C ARG A 223 -31.63 -5.70 4.93
N ASP A 224 -32.12 -5.72 6.17
CA ASP A 224 -33.23 -6.54 6.61
C ASP A 224 -34.38 -6.58 5.59
N ARG A 225 -34.94 -7.79 5.42
CA ARG A 225 -36.39 -8.01 5.29
C ARG A 225 -36.74 -9.50 5.41
N GLY A 226 -36.77 -9.97 6.65
CA GLY A 226 -37.41 -11.24 7.02
C GLY A 226 -38.93 -11.08 7.22
N VAL A 227 -39.69 -11.57 6.25
CA VAL A 227 -41.01 -12.25 6.38
C VAL A 227 -42.09 -11.67 7.32
N ALA A 228 -43.24 -11.29 6.74
CA ALA A 228 -44.53 -11.38 7.45
C ALA A 228 -45.68 -11.87 6.53
N PHE A 229 -46.42 -12.82 7.10
CA PHE A 229 -47.51 -13.68 6.65
C PHE A 229 -48.70 -13.10 5.83
N GLU A 230 -49.19 -13.91 4.89
CA GLU A 230 -50.58 -14.17 4.44
C GLU A 230 -51.62 -13.07 4.04
N ARG A 231 -52.28 -13.41 2.91
CA ARG A 231 -53.75 -13.42 2.62
C ARG A 231 -54.45 -12.27 1.86
N ARG A 232 -55.00 -12.74 0.72
CA ARG A 232 -56.29 -12.41 0.05
C ARG A 232 -56.35 -11.22 -0.94
N ARG A 233 -56.48 -11.63 -2.21
CA ARG A 233 -57.45 -11.17 -3.23
C ARG A 233 -57.79 -9.67 -3.28
N SER A 234 -57.51 -9.04 -4.42
CA SER A 234 -58.56 -8.87 -5.45
C SER A 234 -58.02 -8.42 -6.81
N ARG A 235 -58.83 -8.66 -7.85
CA ARG A 235 -58.66 -8.18 -9.23
C ARG A 235 -58.81 -6.64 -9.22
N SER A 236 -58.21 -5.85 -10.11
CA SER A 236 -58.61 -5.81 -11.52
C SER A 236 -57.93 -4.71 -12.34
N ARG A 237 -57.94 -4.93 -13.68
CA ARG A 237 -57.91 -3.95 -14.79
C ARG A 237 -56.64 -3.11 -15.00
N GLU A 238 -55.98 -3.23 -16.16
CA GLU A 238 -56.29 -2.59 -17.46
C GLU A 238 -56.02 -1.07 -17.38
N ARG A 239 -55.13 -0.45 -18.18
CA ARG A 239 -54.98 -0.52 -19.65
C ARG A 239 -53.51 -0.30 -20.05
N ARG A 240 -52.91 -1.18 -20.84
CA ARG A 240 -53.00 -1.31 -22.32
C ARG A 240 -52.24 -0.22 -23.10
N ARG A 241 -51.20 -0.71 -23.81
CA ARG A 241 -50.96 -0.59 -25.27
C ARG A 241 -50.45 0.77 -25.80
N ARG A 242 -49.69 0.83 -26.91
CA ARG A 242 -49.15 -0.18 -27.84
C ARG A 242 -47.92 0.45 -28.55
N SER A 243 -46.78 -0.23 -28.67
CA SER A 243 -46.34 -1.00 -29.87
C SER A 243 -46.21 -0.17 -31.15
N ARG A 244 -45.17 -0.33 -31.99
CA ARG A 244 -44.88 -1.43 -32.96
C ARG A 244 -43.73 -0.84 -33.82
N SER A 245 -42.88 -1.51 -34.58
CA SER A 245 -42.63 -2.87 -35.10
C SER A 245 -41.31 -2.76 -35.90
N ARG A 246 -40.63 -3.75 -36.50
CA ARG A 246 -41.10 -4.89 -37.30
C ARG A 246 -39.84 -5.71 -37.67
N SER A 247 -39.90 -7.03 -37.61
CA SER A 247 -38.93 -7.96 -38.24
C SER A 247 -39.32 -8.19 -39.72
N PRO A 248 -38.85 -9.23 -40.46
CA PRO A 248 -37.58 -9.99 -40.50
C PRO A 248 -37.07 -10.26 -41.96
N ARG A 249 -36.05 -11.16 -42.10
CA ARG A 249 -35.71 -12.06 -43.24
C ARG A 249 -34.62 -11.62 -44.25
N ARG A 250 -33.56 -12.44 -44.37
CA ARG A 250 -33.39 -13.55 -45.33
C ARG A 250 -32.04 -14.26 -45.04
N GLU A 251 -31.69 -15.47 -45.47
CA GLU A 251 -32.33 -16.73 -45.87
C GLU A 251 -31.22 -17.58 -46.53
N LYS A 252 -31.04 -18.87 -46.14
CA LYS A 252 -30.40 -19.94 -46.95
C LYS A 252 -28.88 -19.79 -47.28
N ARG A 253 -28.09 -20.87 -47.49
CA ARG A 253 -28.44 -22.19 -48.07
C ARG A 253 -27.31 -23.25 -47.86
N ARG A 254 -27.67 -24.51 -47.50
CA ARG A 254 -27.06 -25.82 -47.91
C ARG A 254 -25.59 -26.10 -47.48
N ARG A 255 -25.04 -27.32 -47.37
CA ARG A 255 -25.42 -28.78 -47.53
C ARG A 255 -24.29 -29.59 -46.81
N SER A 256 -24.33 -30.88 -46.44
CA SER A 256 -25.35 -31.91 -46.12
C SER A 256 -24.68 -33.26 -45.77
N LYS A 257 -25.44 -34.21 -45.19
CA LYS A 257 -25.20 -35.69 -45.11
C LYS A 257 -24.19 -36.17 -44.03
N GLU A 258 -24.63 -37.03 -43.08
CA GLU A 258 -24.64 -38.54 -43.08
C GLU A 258 -23.24 -39.13 -42.79
N ARG A 259 -23.03 -40.28 -42.12
CA ARG A 259 -23.86 -41.25 -41.35
C ARG A 259 -22.90 -42.21 -40.58
N VAL A 260 -23.44 -42.98 -39.63
CA VAL A 260 -22.96 -44.34 -39.22
C VAL A 260 -21.64 -44.48 -38.41
N ARG A 261 -21.81 -44.86 -37.13
CA ARG A 261 -21.33 -46.11 -36.46
C ARG A 261 -20.06 -46.80 -37.01
N GLU A 262 -19.08 -47.08 -36.14
CA GLU A 262 -18.72 -48.46 -35.71
C GLU A 262 -17.63 -48.46 -34.60
N GLU A 263 -17.46 -49.61 -33.96
CA GLU A 263 -16.51 -49.92 -32.86
C GLU A 263 -15.15 -50.44 -33.41
N PHE A 264 -14.27 -50.80 -32.47
CA PHE A 264 -12.97 -51.51 -32.53
C PHE A 264 -11.70 -50.65 -32.48
N ASP A 265 -10.56 -51.12 -31.95
CA ASP A 265 -10.19 -52.00 -30.80
C ASP A 265 -8.63 -52.00 -30.72
N GLU A 266 -8.05 -52.77 -29.79
CA GLU A 266 -6.67 -53.28 -29.74
C GLU A 266 -5.52 -52.33 -29.35
N ASN A 267 -5.21 -52.39 -28.03
CA ASN A 267 -3.90 -52.78 -27.46
C ASN A 267 -2.63 -52.70 -28.35
N PHE A 268 -1.55 -52.07 -27.83
CA PHE A 268 -0.27 -52.80 -27.69
C PHE A 268 0.70 -52.28 -26.59
N ASP A 269 0.94 -53.16 -25.62
CA ASP A 269 2.11 -53.45 -24.76
C ASP A 269 3.30 -52.46 -24.53
N ARG A 270 3.57 -52.22 -23.23
CA ARG A 270 4.87 -52.20 -22.49
C ARG A 270 6.17 -51.61 -23.12
N ARG A 271 6.89 -50.80 -22.31
CA ARG A 271 8.09 -51.25 -21.52
C ARG A 271 8.73 -50.13 -20.65
N SER A 272 9.29 -50.55 -19.51
CA SER A 272 10.01 -49.71 -18.53
C SER A 272 11.49 -49.47 -18.87
N ARG A 273 12.12 -48.42 -18.27
CA ARG A 273 13.51 -48.47 -17.77
C ARG A 273 13.86 -47.33 -16.79
N GLU A 274 14.82 -47.59 -15.90
CA GLU A 274 15.26 -46.76 -14.75
C GLU A 274 16.60 -46.02 -15.00
N LYS A 275 17.05 -45.25 -13.97
CA LYS A 275 18.45 -44.86 -13.61
C LYS A 275 19.10 -43.68 -14.37
N ASP A 276 20.06 -42.91 -13.82
CA ASP A 276 20.84 -43.04 -12.56
C ASP A 276 21.32 -41.66 -11.96
N ARG A 277 22.21 -41.68 -10.94
CA ARG A 277 22.66 -40.59 -10.03
C ARG A 277 23.95 -39.81 -10.46
N GLU A 278 24.20 -38.61 -9.86
CA GLU A 278 25.41 -38.21 -9.04
C GLU A 278 25.92 -36.73 -9.10
N ARG A 279 26.49 -36.25 -7.95
CA ARG A 279 27.43 -35.10 -7.71
C ARG A 279 26.88 -33.66 -7.91
N GLU A 280 27.40 -32.59 -7.29
CA GLU A 280 28.71 -32.34 -6.63
C GLU A 280 28.64 -31.25 -5.52
N ARG A 281 29.60 -31.21 -4.57
CA ARG A 281 29.76 -30.17 -3.52
C ARG A 281 30.89 -29.21 -3.90
N ASP A 282 30.66 -27.89 -4.04
CA ASP A 282 31.79 -26.91 -4.00
C ASP A 282 31.48 -25.40 -3.84
N ARG A 283 30.22 -24.94 -3.75
CA ARG A 283 29.89 -23.49 -3.93
C ARG A 283 29.90 -22.60 -2.67
N ASP A 284 30.34 -23.07 -1.51
CA ASP A 284 30.23 -22.31 -0.26
C ASP A 284 31.26 -21.20 -0.01
N ARG A 285 32.38 -21.18 -0.75
CA ARG A 285 33.45 -20.18 -0.52
C ARG A 285 33.17 -18.80 -1.14
N ASP A 286 32.44 -18.73 -2.24
CA ASP A 286 32.21 -17.45 -2.95
C ASP A 286 31.10 -16.58 -2.35
N ARG A 287 30.12 -17.19 -1.64
CA ARG A 287 29.04 -16.46 -0.97
C ARG A 287 29.54 -15.45 0.07
N LYS A 288 30.68 -15.69 0.72
CA LYS A 288 31.25 -14.74 1.71
C LYS A 288 31.93 -13.52 1.08
N ARG A 289 32.54 -13.63 -0.12
CA ARG A 289 33.21 -12.50 -0.80
C ARG A 289 32.27 -11.53 -1.48
N ARG A 290 31.09 -11.96 -1.94
CA ARG A 290 30.08 -11.06 -2.55
C ARG A 290 29.28 -10.27 -1.50
N ARG A 291 29.05 -10.85 -0.32
CA ARG A 291 28.29 -10.23 0.79
C ARG A 291 28.98 -9.04 1.44
N SER A 292 30.31 -8.91 1.33
CA SER A 292 31.08 -7.74 1.76
C SER A 292 30.99 -6.58 0.76
N LYS A 293 31.28 -6.82 -0.55
CA LYS A 293 31.21 -5.77 -1.58
C LYS A 293 29.83 -5.14 -1.76
N SER A 294 28.75 -5.92 -1.63
CA SER A 294 27.38 -5.39 -1.65
C SER A 294 27.12 -4.45 -0.46
N ARG A 295 27.62 -4.81 0.74
CA ARG A 295 27.49 -3.96 1.95
C ARG A 295 28.33 -2.69 1.89
N GLU A 296 29.40 -2.63 1.10
CA GLU A 296 30.16 -1.39 0.86
C GLU A 296 29.39 -0.43 -0.05
N LYS A 297 28.99 -0.85 -1.26
CA LYS A 297 28.22 0.01 -2.18
C LYS A 297 26.93 0.54 -1.58
N ASP A 298 26.24 -0.25 -0.76
CA ASP A 298 24.99 0.17 -0.12
C ASP A 298 25.22 1.16 1.05
N ARG A 299 26.40 1.11 1.70
CA ARG A 299 26.82 2.11 2.69
C ARG A 299 27.26 3.42 2.02
N GLU A 300 27.94 3.32 0.88
CA GLU A 300 28.40 4.45 0.07
C GLU A 300 27.20 5.24 -0.50
N ARG A 301 26.26 4.59 -1.19
CA ARG A 301 25.01 5.22 -1.68
C ARG A 301 24.16 5.82 -0.56
N LYS A 302 24.12 5.21 0.63
CA LYS A 302 23.44 5.76 1.83
C LYS A 302 24.23 6.90 2.49
N ARG A 303 25.53 7.03 2.24
CA ARG A 303 26.38 8.15 2.66
C ARG A 303 26.20 9.33 1.72
N GLU A 304 26.29 9.12 0.40
CA GLU A 304 26.01 10.13 -0.62
C GLU A 304 24.59 10.71 -0.51
N ARG A 305 23.56 9.86 -0.39
CA ARG A 305 22.16 10.33 -0.16
C ARG A 305 21.98 11.09 1.15
N ARG A 306 22.90 10.94 2.12
CA ARG A 306 22.87 11.69 3.39
C ARG A 306 23.65 13.00 3.28
N GLU A 307 24.85 12.97 2.72
CA GLU A 307 25.68 14.15 2.46
C GLU A 307 24.99 15.11 1.49
N ARG A 308 24.29 14.62 0.46
CA ARG A 308 23.44 15.43 -0.42
C ARG A 308 22.31 16.14 0.36
N ARG A 309 21.61 15.42 1.24
CA ARG A 309 20.55 15.98 2.12
C ARG A 309 21.09 16.89 3.23
N GLU A 310 22.38 16.80 3.56
CA GLU A 310 23.05 17.66 4.52
C GLU A 310 23.60 18.93 3.83
N ARG A 311 24.12 18.85 2.59
CA ARG A 311 24.43 20.01 1.72
C ARG A 311 23.18 20.83 1.36
N GLU A 312 22.12 20.16 0.89
CA GLU A 312 20.80 20.76 0.59
C GLU A 312 20.12 21.39 1.84
N ARG A 313 20.63 21.14 3.05
CA ARG A 313 20.22 21.83 4.29
C ARG A 313 21.19 22.90 4.75
N GLY A 314 22.50 22.71 4.57
CA GLY A 314 23.54 23.66 4.96
C GLY A 314 23.38 25.01 4.25
N GLU A 315 23.18 24.98 2.92
CA GLU A 315 23.01 26.19 2.09
C GLU A 315 21.73 27.00 2.41
N ARG A 316 20.87 26.51 3.31
CA ARG A 316 19.62 27.17 3.69
C ARG A 316 19.55 27.61 5.16
N LEU A 317 20.66 27.56 5.89
CA LEU A 317 20.67 27.70 7.37
C LEU A 317 21.49 28.85 7.95
N GLU A 318 22.33 29.58 7.21
CA GLU A 318 23.20 30.60 7.82
C GLU A 318 22.46 31.86 8.34
N TYR A 319 21.32 32.21 7.76
CA TYR A 319 20.54 33.39 8.16
C TYR A 319 19.04 33.08 8.21
N ILE A 320 18.42 33.36 9.35
CA ILE A 320 16.95 33.37 9.50
C ILE A 320 16.50 34.84 9.45
N LYS A 321 15.65 35.17 8.46
CA LYS A 321 14.94 36.45 8.41
C LYS A 321 13.74 36.42 9.35
N THR A 322 13.65 37.40 10.24
CA THR A 322 12.49 37.59 11.14
C THR A 322 11.44 38.49 10.50
N ASP A 323 10.19 38.45 11.00
CA ASP A 323 9.03 39.15 10.41
C ASP A 323 9.16 40.69 10.44
N ASP A 324 10.08 41.21 11.23
CA ASP A 324 10.48 42.61 11.40
C ASP A 324 11.70 43.02 10.55
N GLY A 325 12.22 42.12 9.70
CA GLY A 325 13.27 42.41 8.72
C GLY A 325 14.71 42.28 9.23
N GLY A 326 14.89 41.82 10.47
CA GLY A 326 16.20 41.47 11.01
C GLY A 326 16.74 40.15 10.44
N GLU A 327 18.07 40.06 10.31
CA GLU A 327 18.78 38.81 9.99
C GLU A 327 19.49 38.32 11.26
N VAL A 328 19.07 37.16 11.78
CA VAL A 328 19.70 36.54 12.95
C VAL A 328 20.63 35.42 12.49
N ARG A 329 21.93 35.60 12.74
CA ARG A 329 22.99 34.64 12.46
C ARG A 329 23.00 33.55 13.54
N ILE A 330 23.08 32.28 13.13
CA ILE A 330 23.13 31.16 14.09
C ILE A 330 24.52 31.16 14.78
N LYS A 331 24.52 30.93 16.09
CA LYS A 331 25.73 30.96 16.94
C LYS A 331 26.67 29.81 16.59
N GLU A 332 27.95 30.09 16.39
CA GLU A 332 29.00 29.07 16.23
C GLU A 332 29.11 28.21 17.51
N GLU A 333 29.43 26.93 17.33
CA GLU A 333 29.66 25.99 18.43
C GLU A 333 31.00 26.31 19.14
N PRO A 334 31.15 26.04 20.45
CA PRO A 334 32.44 26.16 21.12
C PRO A 334 33.48 25.23 20.51
N ILE A 335 34.75 25.65 20.50
CA ILE A 335 35.88 24.81 20.09
C ILE A 335 35.95 23.57 21.00
N ASP A 336 36.12 22.40 20.38
CA ASP A 336 36.22 21.11 21.07
C ASP A 336 37.67 20.91 21.56
N ASP A 337 37.88 20.84 22.88
CA ASP A 337 39.20 20.78 23.55
C ASP A 337 39.88 19.39 23.40
N TYR A 338 40.05 18.91 22.16
CA TYR A 338 40.88 17.74 21.87
C TYR A 338 42.34 18.16 21.64
N PRO A 339 43.32 17.58 22.34
CA PRO A 339 44.72 17.99 22.21
C PRO A 339 45.25 17.68 20.81
N GLU A 340 45.78 18.73 20.15
CA GLU A 340 46.38 18.63 18.82
C GLU A 340 47.53 17.62 18.81
N TYR A 341 47.45 16.61 17.95
CA TYR A 341 48.58 15.72 17.69
C TYR A 341 49.66 16.48 16.90
N PRO A 342 50.97 16.34 17.23
CA PRO A 342 52.01 17.15 16.63
C PRO A 342 52.12 16.96 15.12
N GLN A 343 52.09 18.07 14.37
CA GLN A 343 52.47 18.06 12.96
C GLN A 343 53.97 17.72 12.84
N TYR A 344 54.27 16.60 12.19
CA TYR A 344 55.65 16.31 11.78
C TYR A 344 56.03 17.22 10.60
N PRO A 345 57.19 17.91 10.65
CA PRO A 345 57.59 18.86 9.62
C PRO A 345 57.99 18.16 8.33
N ALA A 346 57.60 18.74 7.20
CA ALA A 346 57.96 18.26 5.86
C ALA A 346 59.14 19.05 5.29
N GLU A 347 60.37 18.60 5.58
CA GLU A 347 61.65 19.01 4.96
C GLU A 347 62.71 17.99 5.44
N ALA A 348 63.74 17.57 4.69
CA ALA A 348 64.09 17.79 3.28
C ALA A 348 65.00 16.62 2.82
N TYR A 349 64.98 16.27 1.53
CA TYR A 349 66.12 15.65 0.85
C TYR A 349 66.07 15.96 -0.66
N ASP A 350 67.02 16.77 -1.11
CA ASP A 350 67.27 17.03 -2.53
C ASP A 350 68.77 16.78 -2.84
N GLN A 351 69.06 16.53 -4.12
CA GLN A 351 70.38 16.48 -4.78
C GLN A 351 71.35 15.37 -4.29
N THR A 352 71.65 14.33 -5.08
CA THR A 352 72.30 14.48 -6.40
C THR A 352 72.34 13.21 -7.27
N ARG A 353 72.16 13.42 -8.59
CA ARG A 353 72.76 12.73 -9.76
C ARG A 353 72.91 11.19 -9.79
N VAL A 354 72.21 10.60 -10.77
CA VAL A 354 72.88 9.84 -11.85
C VAL A 354 72.31 10.35 -13.20
N LYS A 355 73.18 10.67 -14.16
CA LYS A 355 72.83 11.00 -15.56
C LYS A 355 72.71 9.71 -16.38
N TYR A 356 71.86 9.72 -17.42
CA TYR A 356 72.16 9.40 -18.84
C TYR A 356 70.93 9.92 -19.63
N GLU A 357 71.04 11.05 -20.33
CA GLU A 357 71.46 11.20 -21.73
C GLU A 357 70.40 10.73 -22.74
N ASP A 358 69.88 11.70 -23.51
CA ASP A 358 68.90 11.53 -24.57
C ASP A 358 69.52 10.83 -25.79
N GLU A 359 68.87 9.81 -26.35
CA GLU A 359 68.99 9.46 -27.77
C GLU A 359 67.80 8.61 -28.24
N ASP A 360 67.17 9.08 -29.32
CA ASP A 360 66.37 8.38 -30.33
C ASP A 360 65.64 7.07 -29.99
N GLU A 361 64.29 7.13 -29.94
CA GLU A 361 63.47 6.04 -30.52
C GLU A 361 62.15 6.55 -31.15
N GLN A 362 62.27 7.31 -32.25
CA GLN A 362 61.19 7.36 -33.24
C GLN A 362 61.03 5.98 -33.90
N LYS A 363 59.92 5.28 -33.62
CA LYS A 363 59.30 4.37 -34.61
C LYS A 363 57.90 3.88 -34.24
N TYR A 364 57.07 3.78 -35.29
CA TYR A 364 55.78 3.12 -35.33
C TYR A 364 54.60 3.77 -34.57
N GLU A 365 54.28 5.00 -34.95
CA GLU A 365 52.88 5.29 -35.26
C GLU A 365 52.49 4.55 -36.56
N PRO A 366 51.32 3.92 -36.65
CA PRO A 366 50.82 3.39 -37.92
C PRO A 366 50.28 4.52 -38.79
N ASP A 367 50.86 4.70 -39.99
CA ASP A 367 50.39 5.64 -41.01
C ASP A 367 48.89 5.43 -41.31
N ASN A 368 48.06 6.31 -40.75
CA ASN A 368 46.65 6.40 -41.11
C ASN A 368 46.48 7.51 -42.16
N THR A 369 47.01 7.26 -43.36
CA THR A 369 46.85 8.14 -44.53
C THR A 369 45.39 8.14 -45.01
N ASN A 370 44.55 8.89 -44.28
CA ASN A 370 43.32 9.51 -44.75
C ASN A 370 43.01 10.68 -43.81
N GLY A 371 43.26 11.90 -44.29
CA GLY A 371 43.13 13.13 -43.51
C GLY A 371 41.74 13.28 -42.92
N SER A 372 41.62 13.05 -41.62
CA SER A 372 40.40 13.21 -40.85
C SER A 372 40.49 14.53 -40.10
N ARG A 373 39.78 15.56 -40.58
CA ARG A 373 39.63 16.82 -39.83
C ARG A 373 39.04 16.49 -38.45
N GLN A 374 39.72 16.92 -37.40
CA GLN A 374 39.22 16.87 -36.03
C GLN A 374 38.21 18.03 -35.87
N TYR A 375 37.11 17.82 -35.16
CA TYR A 375 36.12 18.89 -34.94
C TYR A 375 36.68 19.94 -33.98
N ASP A 376 36.45 21.21 -34.30
CA ASP A 376 36.72 22.37 -33.45
C ASP A 376 35.44 23.21 -33.39
N ASP A 377 35.03 23.66 -32.19
CA ASP A 377 33.76 24.40 -32.00
C ASP A 377 33.82 25.78 -32.69
N ASP A 378 35.05 26.32 -32.82
CA ASP A 378 35.35 27.54 -33.59
C ASP A 378 35.07 27.37 -35.09
N ASP A 379 35.30 26.20 -35.71
CA ASP A 379 35.08 25.98 -37.15
C ASP A 379 33.58 26.06 -37.51
N LEU A 380 32.71 25.50 -36.67
CA LEU A 380 31.26 25.62 -36.86
C LEU A 380 30.76 27.03 -36.54
N SER A 381 31.29 27.67 -35.47
CA SER A 381 30.97 29.07 -35.14
C SER A 381 31.32 30.00 -36.31
N ASN A 382 32.54 29.89 -36.85
CA ASN A 382 33.02 30.70 -37.98
C ASN A 382 32.21 30.46 -39.27
N ALA A 383 31.78 29.22 -39.55
CA ALA A 383 30.94 28.91 -40.70
C ALA A 383 29.53 29.54 -40.59
N VAL A 384 28.97 29.57 -39.37
CA VAL A 384 27.69 30.25 -39.05
C VAL A 384 27.84 31.78 -39.11
N ASP A 385 28.96 32.34 -38.63
CA ASP A 385 29.30 33.77 -38.75
C ASP A 385 29.41 34.21 -40.21
N ALA A 386 30.05 33.40 -41.05
CA ALA A 386 30.22 33.64 -42.49
C ALA A 386 28.95 33.38 -43.31
N ASN A 387 27.90 32.79 -42.71
CA ASN A 387 26.67 32.34 -43.38
C ASN A 387 26.94 31.42 -44.60
N ASN A 388 27.99 30.58 -44.52
CA ASN A 388 28.34 29.66 -45.62
C ASN A 388 27.62 28.32 -45.45
N GLU A 389 26.50 28.16 -46.16
CA GLU A 389 25.64 26.96 -46.08
C GLU A 389 26.39 25.65 -46.31
N GLN A 390 27.38 25.62 -47.21
CA GLN A 390 28.12 24.40 -47.53
C GLN A 390 29.09 24.02 -46.39
N ASP A 391 29.80 24.99 -45.82
CA ASP A 391 30.71 24.74 -44.68
C ASP A 391 29.92 24.35 -43.42
N ILE A 392 28.74 24.95 -43.20
CA ILE A 392 27.82 24.57 -42.12
C ILE A 392 27.37 23.12 -42.31
N LEU A 393 26.95 22.73 -43.53
CA LEU A 393 26.55 21.35 -43.83
C LEU A 393 27.68 20.35 -43.66
N ASP A 394 28.89 20.68 -44.08
CA ASP A 394 30.01 19.75 -44.03
C ASP A 394 30.57 19.61 -42.60
N ASN A 395 30.52 20.68 -41.79
CA ASN A 395 30.78 20.59 -40.35
C ASN A 395 29.71 19.76 -39.61
N LEU A 396 28.41 19.97 -39.88
CA LEU A 396 27.34 19.15 -39.28
C LEU A 396 27.43 17.66 -39.68
N LYS A 397 27.84 17.36 -40.92
CA LYS A 397 28.11 15.97 -41.36
C LYS A 397 29.36 15.38 -40.70
N LEU A 398 30.40 16.18 -40.51
CA LEU A 398 31.64 15.76 -39.83
C LEU A 398 31.38 15.42 -38.36
N ILE A 399 30.56 16.22 -37.68
CA ILE A 399 30.00 15.92 -36.35
C ILE A 399 29.25 14.58 -36.37
N LEU A 400 28.31 14.38 -37.31
CA LEU A 400 27.54 13.12 -37.43
C LEU A 400 28.44 11.90 -37.68
N ALA A 401 29.53 12.06 -38.43
CA ALA A 401 30.49 11.00 -38.72
C ALA A 401 31.38 10.66 -37.51
N GLN A 402 31.69 11.63 -36.64
CA GLN A 402 32.46 11.43 -35.41
C GLN A 402 31.60 10.90 -34.25
N GLY A 403 30.29 11.15 -34.28
CA GLY A 403 29.31 10.59 -33.35
C GLY A 403 29.31 11.24 -31.96
N ALA A 404 28.80 10.51 -30.97
CA ALA A 404 28.57 11.01 -29.61
C ALA A 404 29.84 11.04 -28.73
N ASN A 405 30.98 11.49 -29.27
CA ASN A 405 32.26 11.65 -28.55
C ASN A 405 32.68 13.13 -28.41
N ILE A 406 31.78 14.07 -28.72
CA ILE A 406 32.01 15.51 -28.69
C ILE A 406 31.20 16.10 -27.52
N GLU A 407 31.89 16.76 -26.60
CA GLU A 407 31.28 17.61 -25.58
C GLU A 407 31.04 18.99 -26.20
N LEU A 408 29.83 19.54 -26.06
CA LEU A 408 29.53 20.90 -26.48
C LEU A 408 30.08 21.90 -25.46
N GLU A 409 30.86 22.88 -25.92
CA GLU A 409 31.33 23.97 -25.05
C GLU A 409 30.38 25.19 -25.08
N ASN A 410 29.69 25.45 -26.20
CA ASN A 410 28.90 26.67 -26.38
C ASN A 410 27.48 26.47 -26.96
N SER A 411 26.45 26.67 -26.13
CA SER A 411 25.03 26.58 -26.56
C SER A 411 24.58 27.66 -27.55
N ASN A 412 25.32 28.77 -27.67
CA ASN A 412 24.90 29.90 -28.50
C ASN A 412 24.95 29.59 -30.01
N ILE A 413 25.79 28.65 -30.44
CA ILE A 413 25.90 28.24 -31.85
C ILE A 413 24.57 27.61 -32.32
N LEU A 414 23.94 26.77 -31.50
CA LEU A 414 22.69 26.07 -31.81
C LEU A 414 21.55 27.05 -32.16
N LYS A 415 21.41 28.13 -31.38
CA LYS A 415 20.39 29.16 -31.60
C LYS A 415 20.59 29.95 -32.90
N ARG A 416 21.83 30.03 -33.38
CA ARG A 416 22.20 30.80 -34.58
C ARG A 416 22.03 30.01 -35.88
N ILE A 417 21.82 28.69 -35.79
CA ILE A 417 21.47 27.83 -36.93
C ILE A 417 19.97 27.96 -37.27
N ILE A 418 19.09 28.16 -36.28
CA ILE A 418 17.63 28.24 -36.44
C ILE A 418 17.18 29.27 -37.52
N PRO A 419 17.72 30.51 -37.59
CA PRO A 419 17.25 31.51 -38.55
C PRO A 419 17.59 31.22 -40.02
N LEU A 420 18.49 30.25 -40.29
CA LEU A 420 19.01 29.98 -41.63
C LEU A 420 17.94 29.41 -42.59
N ASN A 421 16.90 28.76 -42.07
CA ASN A 421 15.72 28.29 -42.81
C ASN A 421 16.00 27.48 -44.10
N ASN A 422 17.13 26.77 -44.16
CA ASN A 422 17.49 25.87 -45.27
C ASN A 422 17.13 24.42 -44.89
N ASP A 423 16.37 23.72 -45.73
CA ASP A 423 15.87 22.37 -45.44
C ASP A 423 16.99 21.35 -45.19
N ASN A 424 18.10 21.43 -45.93
CA ASN A 424 19.24 20.52 -45.76
C ASN A 424 19.97 20.78 -44.43
N ILE A 425 20.14 22.05 -44.06
CA ILE A 425 20.75 22.44 -42.77
C ILE A 425 19.84 22.03 -41.62
N THR A 426 18.52 22.19 -41.78
CA THR A 426 17.51 21.78 -40.80
C THR A 426 17.54 20.28 -40.57
N GLN A 427 17.54 19.47 -41.63
CA GLN A 427 17.66 18.01 -41.53
C GLN A 427 18.94 17.59 -40.81
N ALA A 428 20.10 18.15 -41.20
CA ALA A 428 21.39 17.85 -40.58
C ALA A 428 21.44 18.27 -39.10
N PHE A 429 20.94 19.46 -38.77
CA PHE A 429 20.86 19.97 -37.40
C PHE A 429 20.00 19.07 -36.50
N VAL A 430 18.83 18.64 -36.96
CA VAL A 430 17.95 17.75 -36.19
C VAL A 430 18.57 16.35 -36.03
N GLU A 431 19.28 15.85 -37.03
CA GLU A 431 20.03 14.60 -36.92
C GLU A 431 21.18 14.70 -35.91
N VAL A 432 21.94 15.80 -35.91
CA VAL A 432 22.98 16.12 -34.92
C VAL A 432 22.40 16.19 -33.52
N ALA A 433 21.31 16.96 -33.33
CA ALA A 433 20.63 17.08 -32.03
C ALA A 433 20.20 15.72 -31.49
N ALA A 434 19.67 14.85 -32.34
CA ALA A 434 19.25 13.50 -31.96
C ALA A 434 20.42 12.55 -31.63
N GLU A 435 21.61 12.76 -32.19
CA GLU A 435 22.81 11.99 -31.85
C GLU A 435 23.47 12.52 -30.58
N TRP A 436 23.69 13.83 -30.45
CA TRP A 436 24.31 14.46 -29.28
C TRP A 436 23.48 14.29 -28.00
N CYS A 437 22.15 14.41 -28.06
CA CYS A 437 21.29 14.27 -26.88
C CYS A 437 21.22 12.83 -26.30
N LYS A 438 21.90 11.86 -26.92
CA LYS A 438 22.13 10.55 -26.29
C LYS A 438 22.93 10.70 -24.99
N LEU A 439 23.90 11.63 -24.95
CA LEU A 439 24.72 11.92 -23.78
C LEU A 439 23.97 12.83 -22.80
N GLU A 440 24.08 12.54 -21.50
CA GLU A 440 23.41 13.29 -20.44
C GLU A 440 23.83 14.77 -20.39
N HIS A 441 25.14 15.05 -20.49
CA HIS A 441 25.66 16.41 -20.43
C HIS A 441 25.16 17.27 -21.61
N ASN A 442 25.08 16.71 -22.81
CA ASN A 442 24.67 17.45 -24.01
C ASN A 442 23.18 17.82 -24.00
N ARG A 443 22.30 17.04 -23.34
CA ARG A 443 20.86 17.37 -23.25
C ARG A 443 20.60 18.76 -22.69
N LYS A 444 21.42 19.24 -21.75
CA LYS A 444 21.28 20.56 -21.12
C LYS A 444 21.38 21.71 -22.13
N PHE A 445 22.28 21.63 -23.11
CA PHE A 445 22.44 22.67 -24.13
C PHE A 445 21.24 22.73 -25.10
N PHE A 446 20.50 21.62 -25.25
CA PHE A 446 19.24 21.56 -26.00
C PHE A 446 17.99 21.81 -25.13
N THR A 447 18.16 22.03 -23.82
CA THR A 447 17.06 22.32 -22.87
C THR A 447 16.77 23.82 -22.86
N ASP A 448 16.54 24.38 -24.05
CA ASP A 448 16.20 25.78 -24.25
C ASP A 448 14.84 25.92 -24.92
N LYS A 449 14.09 26.94 -24.49
CA LYS A 449 12.73 27.17 -24.96
C LYS A 449 12.63 27.44 -26.46
N GLU A 450 13.55 28.22 -27.02
CA GLU A 450 13.52 28.59 -28.44
C GLU A 450 13.84 27.37 -29.32
N ILE A 451 14.81 26.54 -28.89
CA ILE A 451 15.18 25.30 -29.57
C ILE A 451 14.02 24.30 -29.54
N ILE A 452 13.40 24.08 -28.38
CA ILE A 452 12.29 23.13 -28.23
C ILE A 452 11.02 23.61 -28.96
N GLU A 453 10.67 24.90 -28.90
CA GLU A 453 9.54 25.46 -29.66
C GLU A 453 9.77 25.38 -31.19
N TYR A 454 11.00 25.57 -31.67
CA TYR A 454 11.36 25.37 -33.08
C TYR A 454 11.19 23.90 -33.51
N LEU A 455 11.76 22.96 -32.74
CA LEU A 455 11.62 21.52 -33.01
C LEU A 455 10.15 21.07 -33.00
N LEU A 456 9.33 21.56 -32.05
CA LEU A 456 7.89 21.29 -32.05
C LEU A 456 7.18 21.87 -33.29
N GLY A 457 7.63 23.03 -33.80
CA GLY A 457 7.12 23.63 -35.03
C GLY A 457 7.39 22.82 -36.30
N LEU A 458 8.49 22.06 -36.34
CA LEU A 458 8.80 21.15 -37.46
C LEU A 458 7.83 19.96 -37.53
N LEU A 459 7.27 19.53 -36.40
CA LEU A 459 6.32 18.41 -36.37
C LEU A 459 5.01 18.67 -37.15
N GLU A 460 4.64 19.94 -37.36
CA GLU A 460 3.39 20.32 -38.04
C GLU A 460 3.55 20.54 -39.56
N LYS A 461 4.79 20.73 -40.06
CA LYS A 461 5.03 21.30 -41.41
C LYS A 461 5.97 20.51 -42.31
N SER A 462 6.59 19.45 -41.81
CA SER A 462 7.73 18.78 -42.46
C SER A 462 7.41 17.41 -43.07
N GLU A 463 8.34 16.90 -43.89
CA GLU A 463 8.28 15.54 -44.45
C GLU A 463 8.45 14.45 -43.36
N GLU A 464 8.01 13.22 -43.67
CA GLU A 464 8.02 12.09 -42.73
C GLU A 464 9.43 11.75 -42.19
N SER A 465 10.47 11.93 -43.01
CA SER A 465 11.89 11.80 -42.64
C SER A 465 12.29 12.79 -41.53
N LEU A 466 11.99 14.08 -41.72
CA LEU A 466 12.30 15.14 -40.77
C LEU A 466 11.46 15.01 -39.49
N ILE A 467 10.19 14.60 -39.59
CA ILE A 467 9.35 14.28 -38.41
C ILE A 467 9.99 13.15 -37.58
N VAL A 468 10.44 12.06 -38.21
CA VAL A 468 11.12 10.94 -37.52
C VAL A 468 12.39 11.40 -36.81
N SER A 469 13.23 12.21 -37.46
CA SER A 469 14.45 12.76 -36.85
C SER A 469 14.12 13.73 -35.69
N THR A 470 13.09 14.58 -35.85
CA THR A 470 12.66 15.57 -34.84
C THR A 470 12.11 14.89 -33.59
N ILE A 471 11.28 13.86 -33.75
CA ILE A 471 10.76 13.05 -32.64
C ILE A 471 11.89 12.31 -31.92
N ARG A 472 12.91 11.83 -32.66
CA ARG A 472 14.12 11.23 -32.07
C ARG A 472 14.92 12.25 -31.26
N ALA A 473 15.06 13.48 -31.74
CA ALA A 473 15.72 14.57 -31.01
C ALA A 473 14.96 14.90 -29.72
N LEU A 474 13.67 15.27 -29.81
CA LEU A 474 12.84 15.61 -28.65
C LEU A 474 12.75 14.46 -27.63
N GLY A 475 12.63 13.22 -28.10
CA GLY A 475 12.63 12.03 -27.24
C GLY A 475 13.93 11.85 -26.45
N ASN A 476 15.08 12.13 -27.06
CA ASN A 476 16.38 12.08 -26.38
C ASN A 476 16.59 13.28 -25.44
N ILE A 477 16.15 14.48 -25.83
CA ILE A 477 16.19 15.70 -24.99
C ILE A 477 15.40 15.48 -23.70
N CYS A 478 14.22 14.85 -23.77
CA CYS A 478 13.35 14.55 -22.61
C CYS A 478 13.76 13.34 -21.76
N TYR A 479 14.78 12.56 -22.16
CA TYR A 479 15.20 11.41 -21.38
C TYR A 479 15.90 11.87 -20.09
N GLU A 480 15.32 11.53 -18.94
CA GLU A 480 15.78 11.93 -17.60
C GLU A 480 15.91 13.46 -17.38
N ASN A 481 15.09 14.25 -18.09
CA ASN A 481 15.19 15.70 -18.12
C ASN A 481 13.83 16.39 -17.88
N ASP A 482 13.57 16.77 -16.62
CA ASP A 482 12.30 17.36 -16.21
C ASP A 482 12.09 18.80 -16.71
N GLU A 483 13.17 19.55 -16.91
CA GLU A 483 13.10 20.92 -17.46
C GLU A 483 12.61 20.88 -18.92
N ALA A 484 13.17 20.00 -19.74
CA ALA A 484 12.69 19.81 -21.12
C ALA A 484 11.23 19.35 -21.19
N ARG A 485 10.82 18.42 -20.30
CA ARG A 485 9.41 17.96 -20.21
C ARG A 485 8.46 19.13 -19.88
N GLN A 486 8.87 20.04 -19.01
CA GLN A 486 8.09 21.24 -18.67
C GLN A 486 7.99 22.23 -19.83
N ILE A 487 9.05 22.38 -20.63
CA ILE A 487 9.06 23.28 -21.81
C ILE A 487 8.15 22.74 -22.93
N ILE A 488 8.13 21.44 -23.18
CA ILE A 488 7.26 20.82 -24.21
C ILE A 488 5.77 20.98 -23.90
N ASP A 489 5.43 21.02 -22.61
CA ASP A 489 4.12 21.30 -22.05
C ASP A 489 2.94 20.49 -22.64
N LYS A 490 1.71 20.95 -22.39
CA LYS A 490 0.47 20.29 -22.81
C LYS A 490 0.18 20.48 -24.30
N LYS A 491 0.69 21.55 -24.92
CA LYS A 491 0.61 21.82 -26.36
C LYS A 491 1.48 20.83 -27.12
N GLY A 492 2.76 20.69 -26.77
CA GLY A 492 3.66 19.74 -27.41
C GLY A 492 3.16 18.30 -27.27
N LEU A 493 2.67 17.92 -26.08
CA LEU A 493 1.99 16.64 -25.86
C LEU A 493 0.81 16.43 -26.82
N SER A 494 -0.02 17.46 -27.04
CA SER A 494 -1.16 17.36 -27.97
C SER A 494 -0.74 17.15 -29.43
N THR A 495 0.33 17.81 -29.88
CA THR A 495 0.92 17.60 -31.21
C THR A 495 1.41 16.14 -31.35
N VAL A 496 2.15 15.62 -30.37
CA VAL A 496 2.70 14.25 -30.42
C VAL A 496 1.59 13.18 -30.39
N ILE A 497 0.56 13.35 -29.57
CA ILE A 497 -0.59 12.42 -29.53
C ILE A 497 -1.37 12.46 -30.86
N SER A 498 -1.54 13.64 -31.47
CA SER A 498 -2.20 13.74 -32.79
C SER A 498 -1.42 13.03 -33.91
N ILE A 499 -0.09 13.02 -33.84
CA ILE A 499 0.76 12.23 -34.76
C ILE A 499 0.55 10.74 -34.54
N LEU A 500 0.49 10.27 -33.28
CA LEU A 500 0.19 8.86 -32.99
C LEU A 500 -1.19 8.43 -33.52
N GLU A 501 -2.21 9.29 -33.35
CA GLU A 501 -3.55 9.01 -33.88
C GLU A 501 -3.59 9.01 -35.41
N ALA A 502 -2.89 9.93 -36.08
CA ALA A 502 -2.77 9.93 -37.54
C ALA A 502 -2.00 8.69 -38.05
N ASP A 503 -0.96 8.24 -37.34
CA ASP A 503 -0.12 7.10 -37.74
C ASP A 503 -0.82 5.73 -37.52
N CYS A 504 -1.92 5.71 -36.76
CA CYS A 504 -2.82 4.56 -36.70
C CYS A 504 -3.24 4.09 -38.11
N SER A 505 -3.33 4.99 -39.10
CA SER A 505 -3.73 4.68 -40.48
C SER A 505 -2.59 4.27 -41.44
N ARG A 506 -1.30 4.43 -41.11
CA ARG A 506 -0.19 4.14 -42.06
C ARG A 506 0.20 2.66 -42.08
N LYS A 507 0.95 2.24 -43.12
CA LYS A 507 1.45 0.86 -43.29
C LYS A 507 2.77 0.58 -42.56
N ASN A 508 3.62 1.60 -42.40
CA ASN A 508 4.90 1.48 -41.70
C ASN A 508 4.66 1.49 -40.17
N ASN A 509 5.62 1.00 -39.39
CA ASN A 509 5.64 1.07 -37.92
C ASN A 509 6.74 1.99 -37.38
N LEU A 510 7.67 2.45 -38.23
CA LEU A 510 8.86 3.21 -37.81
C LEU A 510 8.51 4.51 -37.09
N LEU A 511 7.58 5.30 -37.63
CA LEU A 511 7.13 6.54 -36.99
C LEU A 511 6.38 6.22 -35.69
N THR A 512 5.40 5.31 -35.69
CA THR A 512 4.70 4.82 -34.47
C THR A 512 5.67 4.45 -33.35
N LEU A 513 6.76 3.75 -33.69
CA LEU A 513 7.78 3.31 -32.73
C LEU A 513 8.53 4.49 -32.12
N LYS A 514 8.93 5.49 -32.94
CA LYS A 514 9.62 6.69 -32.43
C LYS A 514 8.69 7.60 -31.64
N VAL A 515 7.46 7.81 -32.11
CA VAL A 515 6.40 8.55 -31.38
C VAL A 515 6.15 7.92 -30.02
N SER A 516 6.00 6.59 -29.96
CA SER A 516 5.76 5.86 -28.70
C SER A 516 6.96 5.97 -27.75
N GLY A 517 8.19 5.83 -28.25
CA GLY A 517 9.39 6.00 -27.42
C GLY A 517 9.53 7.42 -26.85
N PHE A 518 9.20 8.45 -27.63
CA PHE A 518 9.14 9.83 -27.13
C PHE A 518 8.04 10.00 -26.07
N LEU A 519 6.83 9.48 -26.30
CA LEU A 519 5.74 9.55 -25.31
C LEU A 519 6.09 8.86 -23.98
N VAL A 520 6.80 7.72 -24.00
CA VAL A 520 7.36 7.12 -22.77
C VAL A 520 8.26 8.12 -22.03
N ASN A 521 9.24 8.70 -22.72
CA ASN A 521 10.19 9.64 -22.11
C ASN A 521 9.51 10.94 -21.60
N LEU A 522 8.46 11.41 -22.28
CA LEU A 522 7.72 12.63 -21.94
C LEU A 522 6.76 12.43 -20.75
N LEU A 523 6.11 11.27 -20.66
CA LEU A 523 5.14 10.95 -19.61
C LEU A 523 5.78 10.39 -18.33
N THR A 524 7.00 9.86 -18.40
CA THR A 524 7.69 9.32 -17.22
C THR A 524 7.87 10.42 -16.15
N SER A 525 7.42 10.13 -14.93
CA SER A 525 7.55 11.00 -13.74
C SER A 525 6.91 12.39 -13.86
N ASN A 526 5.89 12.58 -14.70
CA ASN A 526 5.21 13.86 -14.87
C ASN A 526 3.67 13.75 -14.80
N ASP A 527 3.15 13.85 -13.57
CA ASP A 527 1.72 13.76 -13.23
C ASP A 527 0.82 14.72 -14.05
N GLU A 528 1.31 15.92 -14.37
CA GLU A 528 0.54 16.91 -15.14
C GLU A 528 0.37 16.50 -16.60
N LEU A 529 1.42 15.94 -17.22
CA LEU A 529 1.37 15.45 -18.59
C LEU A 529 0.63 14.11 -18.68
N GLN A 530 0.77 13.23 -17.70
CA GLN A 530 0.00 11.98 -17.59
C GLN A 530 -1.52 12.27 -17.52
N LYS A 531 -1.94 13.21 -16.67
CA LYS A 531 -3.35 13.66 -16.59
C LYS A 531 -3.82 14.39 -17.85
N ALA A 532 -2.94 15.13 -18.53
CA ALA A 532 -3.27 15.77 -19.80
C ALA A 532 -3.44 14.74 -20.94
N ALA A 533 -2.62 13.69 -20.99
CA ALA A 533 -2.71 12.63 -22.00
C ALA A 533 -4.04 11.87 -21.91
N LEU A 534 -4.56 11.64 -20.70
CA LEU A 534 -5.90 11.06 -20.49
C LEU A 534 -7.02 11.91 -21.12
N LYS A 535 -6.96 13.24 -20.97
CA LYS A 535 -7.92 14.17 -21.61
C LYS A 535 -7.81 14.21 -23.14
N LEU A 536 -6.69 13.77 -23.68
CA LEU A 536 -6.43 13.63 -25.11
C LEU A 536 -6.71 12.20 -25.63
N ASN A 537 -7.47 11.39 -24.87
CA ASN A 537 -7.89 10.03 -25.22
C ASN A 537 -6.74 9.05 -25.50
N ILE A 538 -5.57 9.22 -24.85
CA ILE A 538 -4.39 8.38 -25.11
C ILE A 538 -4.67 6.87 -24.95
N VAL A 539 -5.52 6.48 -24.01
CA VAL A 539 -5.90 5.09 -23.74
C VAL A 539 -6.58 4.47 -24.98
N ASP A 540 -7.52 5.17 -25.59
CA ASP A 540 -8.23 4.73 -26.79
C ASP A 540 -7.32 4.69 -28.03
N ILE A 541 -6.37 5.62 -28.13
CA ILE A 541 -5.40 5.65 -29.21
C ILE A 541 -4.44 4.45 -29.08
N VAL A 542 -3.90 4.21 -27.89
CA VAL A 542 -3.02 3.05 -27.64
C VAL A 542 -3.78 1.73 -27.85
N GLU A 543 -5.04 1.61 -27.42
CA GLU A 543 -5.87 0.43 -27.68
C GLU A 543 -6.00 0.15 -29.19
N LYS A 544 -6.25 1.17 -30.02
CA LYS A 544 -6.30 1.03 -31.50
C LYS A 544 -4.95 0.56 -32.07
N VAL A 545 -3.84 1.12 -31.60
CA VAL A 545 -2.48 0.76 -32.10
C VAL A 545 -2.11 -0.66 -31.70
N LEU A 546 -2.37 -1.07 -30.45
CA LEU A 546 -2.12 -2.43 -29.97
C LEU A 546 -2.91 -3.46 -30.81
N ASN A 547 -4.21 -3.22 -31.05
CA ASN A 547 -5.04 -4.06 -31.91
C ASN A 547 -4.50 -4.19 -33.35
N LYS A 548 -4.00 -3.09 -33.93
CA LYS A 548 -3.45 -3.06 -35.30
C LYS A 548 -2.25 -4.00 -35.46
N TYR A 549 -1.31 -3.99 -34.51
CA TYR A 549 -0.07 -4.78 -34.58
C TYR A 549 -0.14 -6.13 -33.85
N LEU A 550 -1.28 -6.49 -33.24
CA LEU A 550 -1.43 -7.72 -32.44
C LEU A 550 -1.05 -8.99 -33.22
N LYS A 551 -1.42 -9.06 -34.51
CA LYS A 551 -1.09 -10.20 -35.39
C LYS A 551 0.41 -10.30 -35.73
N SER A 552 1.15 -9.21 -35.65
CA SER A 552 2.59 -9.11 -35.91
C SER A 552 3.38 -8.86 -34.62
N PHE A 553 2.87 -9.31 -33.47
CA PHE A 553 3.46 -9.09 -32.14
C PHE A 553 4.96 -9.41 -32.08
N ASN A 554 5.38 -10.56 -32.60
CA ASN A 554 6.77 -11.00 -32.60
C ASN A 554 7.72 -10.06 -33.37
N GLU A 555 7.24 -9.38 -34.40
CA GLU A 555 8.01 -8.41 -35.19
C GLU A 555 8.04 -7.02 -34.53
N ASN A 556 7.15 -6.77 -33.56
CA ASN A 556 6.85 -5.44 -33.01
C ASN A 556 7.07 -5.35 -31.49
N GLN A 557 7.77 -6.29 -30.85
CA GLN A 557 7.89 -6.38 -29.39
C GLN A 557 8.30 -5.05 -28.71
N MET A 558 9.24 -4.30 -29.29
CA MET A 558 9.65 -2.99 -28.75
C MET A 558 8.52 -1.93 -28.81
N LEU A 559 7.68 -1.96 -29.85
CA LEU A 559 6.51 -1.09 -29.95
C LEU A 559 5.48 -1.46 -28.88
N PHE A 560 5.23 -2.76 -28.66
CA PHE A 560 4.37 -3.23 -27.57
C PHE A 560 4.89 -2.78 -26.20
N ALA A 561 6.19 -2.92 -25.93
CA ALA A 561 6.80 -2.46 -24.68
C ALA A 561 6.58 -0.95 -24.45
N PHE A 562 6.80 -0.10 -25.46
CA PHE A 562 6.54 1.35 -25.33
C PHE A 562 5.05 1.67 -25.12
N LEU A 563 4.15 1.06 -25.91
CA LEU A 563 2.70 1.30 -25.80
C LEU A 563 2.14 0.86 -24.44
N LEU A 564 2.58 -0.29 -23.93
CA LEU A 564 2.22 -0.75 -22.58
C LEU A 564 2.81 0.17 -21.51
N THR A 565 4.05 0.64 -21.68
CA THR A 565 4.67 1.62 -20.76
C THR A 565 3.91 2.96 -20.74
N ILE A 566 3.37 3.42 -21.88
CA ILE A 566 2.49 4.60 -21.94
C ILE A 566 1.21 4.36 -21.13
N LEU A 567 0.57 3.19 -21.29
CA LEU A 567 -0.61 2.84 -20.48
C LEU A 567 -0.27 2.78 -18.98
N ASN A 568 0.85 2.16 -18.61
CA ASN A 568 1.28 2.03 -17.22
C ASN A 568 1.56 3.41 -16.57
N ASN A 569 2.09 4.38 -17.32
CA ASN A 569 2.29 5.75 -16.84
C ASN A 569 0.98 6.54 -16.60
N VAL A 570 -0.16 6.12 -17.16
CA VAL A 570 -1.44 6.83 -17.00
C VAL A 570 -2.50 6.05 -16.21
N ILE A 571 -2.26 4.77 -15.93
CA ILE A 571 -3.23 3.82 -15.34
C ILE A 571 -3.78 4.27 -13.99
N ASP A 572 -2.93 4.85 -13.14
CA ASP A 572 -3.27 5.32 -11.79
C ASP A 572 -4.21 6.53 -11.82
N TYR A 573 -4.19 7.31 -12.90
CA TYR A 573 -4.99 8.53 -13.04
C TYR A 573 -6.30 8.33 -13.80
N ILE A 574 -6.58 7.12 -14.27
CA ILE A 574 -7.81 6.78 -15.01
C ILE A 574 -9.05 7.05 -14.15
N GLU A 575 -9.02 6.73 -12.86
CA GLU A 575 -10.12 7.04 -11.92
C GLU A 575 -10.21 8.54 -11.61
N ASP A 576 -9.07 9.20 -11.40
CA ASP A 576 -8.95 10.65 -11.15
C ASP A 576 -9.55 11.51 -12.28
N GLN A 577 -9.62 10.98 -13.51
CA GLN A 577 -10.08 11.70 -14.71
C GLN A 577 -11.38 11.15 -15.31
N ASP A 578 -12.13 10.30 -14.58
CA ASP A 578 -13.39 9.67 -15.03
C ASP A 578 -13.26 8.88 -16.36
N VAL A 579 -12.07 8.38 -16.69
CA VAL A 579 -11.83 7.59 -17.91
C VAL A 579 -12.24 6.12 -17.66
N PRO A 580 -13.03 5.48 -18.54
CA PRO A 580 -13.40 4.08 -18.36
C PRO A 580 -12.29 3.14 -18.83
N PHE A 581 -11.84 2.23 -17.96
CA PHE A 581 -11.01 1.09 -18.37
C PHE A 581 -11.90 0.03 -19.04
N LYS A 582 -11.83 -0.07 -20.37
CA LYS A 582 -12.77 -0.86 -21.18
C LYS A 582 -12.49 -2.36 -21.13
N GLU A 583 -13.55 -3.16 -21.24
CA GLU A 583 -13.48 -4.62 -21.44
C GLU A 583 -12.66 -5.00 -22.68
N SER A 584 -12.76 -4.22 -23.77
CA SER A 584 -11.98 -4.44 -24.99
C SER A 584 -10.47 -4.28 -24.77
N LEU A 585 -10.04 -3.22 -24.08
CA LEU A 585 -8.64 -3.02 -23.70
C LEU A 585 -8.15 -4.15 -22.79
N CYS A 586 -8.95 -4.57 -21.81
CA CYS A 586 -8.60 -5.67 -20.93
C CYS A 586 -8.38 -6.99 -21.70
N CYS A 587 -9.26 -7.32 -22.65
CA CYS A 587 -9.09 -8.49 -23.52
C CYS A 587 -7.78 -8.40 -24.34
N VAL A 588 -7.47 -7.25 -24.93
CA VAL A 588 -6.23 -7.04 -25.70
C VAL A 588 -4.98 -7.21 -24.82
N LEU A 589 -5.00 -6.67 -23.60
CA LEU A 589 -3.90 -6.85 -22.64
C LEU A 589 -3.70 -8.31 -22.23
N VAL A 590 -4.79 -9.06 -22.05
CA VAL A 590 -4.72 -10.51 -21.76
C VAL A 590 -4.22 -11.32 -22.96
N ASP A 591 -4.63 -10.98 -24.17
CA ASP A 591 -4.12 -11.64 -25.39
C ASP A 591 -2.61 -11.38 -25.57
N ILE A 592 -2.15 -10.13 -25.36
CA ILE A 592 -0.73 -9.80 -25.34
C ILE A 592 0.01 -10.59 -24.24
N PHE A 593 -0.56 -10.69 -23.04
CA PHE A 593 0.03 -11.42 -21.91
C PHE A 593 0.16 -12.93 -22.21
N LYS A 594 -0.81 -13.53 -22.91
CA LYS A 594 -0.75 -14.93 -23.39
C LYS A 594 0.28 -15.14 -24.51
N MET A 595 0.45 -14.14 -25.40
CA MET A 595 1.38 -14.20 -26.52
C MET A 595 2.83 -13.85 -26.14
N SER A 596 3.02 -13.20 -25.00
CA SER A 596 4.31 -12.69 -24.55
C SER A 596 5.32 -13.81 -24.25
N THR A 597 6.48 -13.74 -24.89
CA THR A 597 7.65 -14.60 -24.61
C THR A 597 8.72 -13.89 -23.80
N THR A 598 8.66 -12.56 -23.68
CA THR A 598 9.62 -11.71 -22.98
C THR A 598 9.13 -11.38 -21.57
N PRO A 599 9.97 -11.51 -20.53
CA PRO A 599 9.58 -11.15 -19.16
C PRO A 599 9.11 -9.70 -19.04
N GLU A 600 9.74 -8.76 -19.73
CA GLU A 600 9.50 -7.32 -19.62
C GLU A 600 8.07 -6.94 -20.01
N ILE A 601 7.59 -7.44 -21.17
CA ILE A 601 6.20 -7.24 -21.61
C ILE A 601 5.22 -7.90 -20.64
N SER A 602 5.57 -9.09 -20.15
CA SER A 602 4.75 -9.86 -19.22
C SER A 602 4.58 -9.15 -17.86
N VAL A 603 5.65 -8.51 -17.37
CA VAL A 603 5.62 -7.70 -16.14
C VAL A 603 4.76 -6.46 -16.31
N ILE A 604 4.91 -5.69 -17.40
CA ILE A 604 4.08 -4.49 -17.60
C ILE A 604 2.59 -4.86 -17.79
N CYS A 605 2.29 -5.95 -18.51
CA CYS A 605 0.91 -6.47 -18.56
C CYS A 605 0.38 -6.85 -17.17
N LEU A 606 1.20 -7.52 -16.35
CA LEU A 606 0.83 -7.89 -14.99
C LEU A 606 0.56 -6.65 -14.12
N GLU A 607 1.41 -5.62 -14.17
CA GLU A 607 1.25 -4.36 -13.43
C GLU A 607 -0.08 -3.66 -13.77
N ILE A 608 -0.36 -3.46 -15.06
CA ILE A 608 -1.58 -2.80 -15.54
C ILE A 608 -2.84 -3.58 -15.12
N LEU A 609 -2.83 -4.91 -15.32
CA LEU A 609 -3.97 -5.77 -14.98
C LEU A 609 -4.17 -5.87 -13.46
N HIS A 610 -3.08 -5.96 -12.68
CA HIS A 610 -3.11 -5.96 -11.23
C HIS A 610 -3.67 -4.65 -10.68
N GLY A 611 -3.20 -3.48 -11.15
CA GLY A 611 -3.71 -2.17 -10.72
C GLY A 611 -5.22 -2.00 -10.93
N GLN A 612 -5.77 -2.58 -12.00
CA GLN A 612 -7.21 -2.53 -12.29
C GLN A 612 -8.02 -3.69 -11.67
N SER A 613 -7.36 -4.74 -11.17
CA SER A 613 -8.00 -5.95 -10.63
C SER A 613 -8.91 -5.71 -9.41
N HIS A 614 -8.85 -4.54 -8.79
CA HIS A 614 -9.77 -4.16 -7.73
C HIS A 614 -11.23 -3.98 -8.19
N LYS A 615 -11.51 -3.78 -9.49
CA LYS A 615 -12.87 -3.61 -10.03
C LYS A 615 -13.53 -4.98 -10.27
N ASP A 616 -14.72 -5.22 -9.69
CA ASP A 616 -15.35 -6.55 -9.71
C ASP A 616 -15.73 -7.04 -11.14
N GLU A 617 -16.07 -6.11 -12.03
CA GLU A 617 -16.29 -6.38 -13.46
C GLU A 617 -15.01 -6.90 -14.13
N ILE A 618 -13.86 -6.29 -13.82
CA ILE A 618 -12.55 -6.67 -14.35
C ILE A 618 -12.11 -8.02 -13.78
N LYS A 619 -12.28 -8.28 -12.47
CA LYS A 619 -12.00 -9.62 -11.89
C LYS A 619 -12.75 -10.72 -12.64
N THR A 620 -14.03 -10.49 -12.93
CA THR A 620 -14.91 -11.45 -13.59
C THR A 620 -14.46 -11.72 -15.03
N LEU A 621 -13.98 -10.69 -15.72
CA LEU A 621 -13.38 -10.81 -17.05
C LEU A 621 -12.05 -11.57 -17.02
N LEU A 622 -11.13 -11.23 -16.11
CA LEU A 622 -9.83 -11.89 -15.95
C LEU A 622 -9.99 -13.39 -15.62
N ALA A 623 -10.91 -13.72 -14.72
CA ALA A 623 -11.25 -15.12 -14.39
C ALA A 623 -11.80 -15.88 -15.62
N ARG A 624 -12.73 -15.28 -16.38
CA ARG A 624 -13.28 -15.91 -17.60
C ARG A 624 -12.25 -16.07 -18.72
N GLN A 625 -11.25 -15.19 -18.78
CA GLN A 625 -10.19 -15.23 -19.79
C GLN A 625 -9.05 -16.20 -19.45
N GLY A 626 -9.11 -16.90 -18.32
CA GLY A 626 -8.09 -17.88 -17.91
C GLY A 626 -6.79 -17.25 -17.39
N VAL A 627 -6.86 -16.03 -16.83
CA VAL A 627 -5.66 -15.30 -16.39
C VAL A 627 -5.04 -15.94 -15.15
N CYS A 628 -5.83 -16.49 -14.23
CA CYS A 628 -5.32 -17.15 -13.03
C CYS A 628 -4.49 -18.41 -13.37
N GLU A 629 -4.95 -19.17 -14.36
CA GLU A 629 -4.27 -20.34 -14.91
C GLU A 629 -2.95 -19.96 -15.58
N LEU A 630 -2.97 -18.94 -16.46
CA LEU A 630 -1.78 -18.40 -17.11
C LEU A 630 -0.73 -17.92 -16.08
N VAL A 631 -1.17 -17.18 -15.05
CA VAL A 631 -0.29 -16.66 -14.01
C VAL A 631 0.34 -17.80 -13.20
N PHE A 632 -0.43 -18.84 -12.87
CA PHE A 632 0.10 -20.04 -12.22
C PHE A 632 1.17 -20.73 -13.09
N GLU A 633 0.91 -20.92 -14.39
CA GLU A 633 1.87 -21.52 -15.32
C GLU A 633 3.16 -20.70 -15.46
N LEU A 634 3.04 -19.36 -15.52
CA LEU A 634 4.19 -18.46 -15.54
C LEU A 634 4.99 -18.53 -14.24
N ILE A 635 4.33 -18.56 -13.08
CA ILE A 635 5.00 -18.72 -11.78
C ILE A 635 5.74 -20.06 -11.73
N GLU A 636 5.13 -21.18 -12.09
CA GLU A 636 5.83 -22.48 -12.09
C GLU A 636 6.99 -22.54 -13.09
N LYS A 637 6.88 -21.86 -14.23
CA LYS A 637 7.96 -21.76 -15.22
C LYS A 637 9.16 -20.93 -14.73
N TYR A 638 8.91 -19.84 -14.00
CA TYR A 638 9.93 -18.85 -13.65
C TYR A 638 10.36 -18.86 -12.16
N ARG A 639 9.66 -19.56 -11.25
CA ARG A 639 9.99 -19.62 -9.81
C ARG A 639 11.44 -19.98 -9.50
N ASN A 640 12.05 -20.85 -10.31
CA ASN A 640 13.45 -21.27 -10.15
C ASN A 640 14.47 -20.23 -10.64
N GLN A 641 14.01 -19.12 -11.24
CA GLN A 641 14.81 -18.02 -11.76
C GLN A 641 14.71 -16.75 -10.88
N VAL A 642 13.85 -16.77 -9.85
CA VAL A 642 13.68 -15.69 -8.87
C VAL A 642 14.88 -15.67 -7.93
N ASN A 643 15.86 -14.81 -8.25
CA ASN A 643 17.19 -14.79 -7.62
C ASN A 643 17.51 -13.47 -6.90
N ASP A 644 16.64 -12.49 -7.02
CA ASP A 644 16.84 -11.09 -6.60
C ASP A 644 15.53 -10.50 -6.04
N GLU A 645 15.60 -9.27 -5.53
CA GLU A 645 14.47 -8.62 -4.86
C GLU A 645 13.39 -8.16 -5.85
N GLU A 646 13.77 -7.71 -7.06
CA GLU A 646 12.85 -7.22 -8.09
C GLU A 646 12.02 -8.38 -8.64
N SER A 647 12.66 -9.48 -9.06
CA SER A 647 11.95 -10.69 -9.50
C SER A 647 11.07 -11.30 -8.40
N ARG A 648 11.43 -11.13 -7.11
CA ARG A 648 10.56 -11.55 -6.00
C ARG A 648 9.34 -10.65 -5.83
N THR A 649 9.44 -9.34 -6.04
CA THR A 649 8.27 -8.44 -6.02
C THR A 649 7.29 -8.75 -7.16
N VAL A 650 7.80 -9.05 -8.36
CA VAL A 650 6.98 -9.51 -9.50
C VAL A 650 6.24 -10.81 -9.16
N MET A 651 6.94 -11.79 -8.58
CA MET A 651 6.33 -13.05 -8.15
C MET A 651 5.24 -12.83 -7.09
N LYS A 652 5.46 -11.92 -6.12
CA LYS A 652 4.42 -11.57 -5.14
C LYS A 652 3.20 -10.94 -5.81
N MET A 653 3.38 -9.96 -6.71
CA MET A 653 2.28 -9.32 -7.45
C MET A 653 1.47 -10.32 -8.29
N ALA A 654 2.15 -11.30 -8.91
CA ALA A 654 1.51 -12.39 -9.64
C ALA A 654 0.63 -13.26 -8.71
N CYS A 655 1.19 -13.65 -7.56
CA CYS A 655 0.47 -14.33 -6.48
C CYS A 655 -0.74 -13.53 -5.96
N ASP A 656 -0.54 -12.25 -5.65
CA ASP A 656 -1.56 -11.34 -5.12
C ASP A 656 -2.72 -11.17 -6.12
N MET A 657 -2.43 -11.11 -7.42
CA MET A 657 -3.47 -11.00 -8.46
C MET A 657 -4.43 -12.20 -8.46
N ILE A 658 -3.95 -13.43 -8.24
CA ILE A 658 -4.82 -14.62 -8.09
C ILE A 658 -5.73 -14.45 -6.88
N VAL A 659 -5.18 -14.02 -5.73
CA VAL A 659 -5.96 -13.81 -4.49
C VAL A 659 -7.00 -12.70 -4.68
N ILE A 660 -6.63 -11.56 -5.30
CA ILE A 660 -7.53 -10.42 -5.54
C ILE A 660 -8.69 -10.81 -6.46
N ILE A 661 -8.45 -11.57 -7.53
CA ILE A 661 -9.51 -12.09 -8.41
C ILE A 661 -10.49 -12.97 -7.60
N LEU A 662 -9.97 -13.85 -6.73
CA LEU A 662 -10.77 -14.74 -5.88
C LEU A 662 -11.58 -14.02 -4.78
N THR A 663 -11.33 -12.73 -4.51
CA THR A 663 -12.23 -11.92 -3.66
C THR A 663 -13.59 -11.66 -4.32
N GLY A 664 -13.69 -11.72 -5.65
CA GLY A 664 -14.97 -11.57 -6.36
C GLY A 664 -15.81 -12.84 -6.27
N ASP A 665 -17.05 -12.75 -5.78
CA ASP A 665 -17.93 -13.91 -5.56
C ASP A 665 -18.19 -14.74 -6.83
N ASP A 666 -18.48 -14.07 -7.95
CA ASP A 666 -18.71 -14.75 -9.24
C ASP A 666 -17.43 -15.39 -9.79
N CYS A 667 -16.27 -14.76 -9.53
CA CYS A 667 -14.96 -15.27 -9.91
C CYS A 667 -14.60 -16.51 -9.11
N MET A 668 -14.82 -16.45 -7.79
CA MET A 668 -14.62 -17.53 -6.84
C MET A 668 -15.46 -18.76 -7.21
N TYR A 669 -16.74 -18.58 -7.55
CA TYR A 669 -17.58 -19.67 -8.05
C TYR A 669 -17.05 -20.29 -9.35
N LEU A 670 -16.71 -19.45 -10.33
CA LEU A 670 -16.22 -19.89 -11.64
C LEU A 670 -14.92 -20.69 -11.51
N LEU A 671 -13.97 -20.20 -10.73
CA LEU A 671 -12.65 -20.80 -10.54
C LEU A 671 -12.65 -21.98 -9.56
N TYR A 672 -13.69 -22.12 -8.73
CA TYR A 672 -13.89 -23.31 -7.89
C TYR A 672 -14.51 -24.46 -8.69
N ASN A 673 -15.49 -24.16 -9.56
CA ASN A 673 -16.20 -25.14 -10.40
C ASN A 673 -16.57 -26.44 -9.66
N ASN A 674 -17.28 -26.32 -8.53
CA ASN A 674 -17.65 -27.44 -7.64
C ASN A 674 -16.46 -28.29 -7.16
N GLY A 675 -15.29 -27.67 -6.99
CA GLY A 675 -14.04 -28.33 -6.61
C GLY A 675 -13.32 -29.07 -7.74
N GLN A 676 -13.76 -28.88 -9.00
CA GLN A 676 -13.11 -29.37 -10.23
C GLN A 676 -12.51 -28.20 -11.05
N GLY A 677 -12.34 -27.03 -10.44
CA GLY A 677 -11.77 -25.86 -11.09
C GLY A 677 -10.25 -25.95 -11.17
N LYS A 678 -9.67 -25.61 -12.33
CA LYS A 678 -8.22 -25.81 -12.53
C LYS A 678 -7.39 -24.96 -11.58
N VAL A 679 -7.82 -23.73 -11.30
CA VAL A 679 -7.20 -22.87 -10.28
C VAL A 679 -7.31 -23.50 -8.89
N TYR A 680 -8.45 -24.06 -8.50
CA TYR A 680 -8.61 -24.72 -7.20
C TYR A 680 -7.63 -25.90 -7.03
N GLU A 681 -7.50 -26.79 -8.03
CA GLU A 681 -6.48 -27.85 -8.03
C GLU A 681 -5.06 -27.30 -7.90
N ASN A 682 -4.74 -26.26 -8.68
CA ASN A 682 -3.44 -25.61 -8.71
C ASN A 682 -3.10 -24.95 -7.35
N MET A 683 -4.07 -24.42 -6.60
CA MET A 683 -3.83 -23.88 -5.25
C MET A 683 -3.57 -24.99 -4.23
N ILE A 684 -4.11 -26.20 -4.43
CA ILE A 684 -3.87 -27.35 -3.55
C ILE A 684 -2.44 -27.89 -3.70
N THR A 685 -1.81 -27.79 -4.88
CA THR A 685 -0.42 -28.18 -5.08
C THR A 685 0.56 -27.20 -4.42
N TRP A 686 0.23 -25.91 -4.39
CA TRP A 686 1.01 -24.90 -3.64
C TRP A 686 0.99 -25.08 -2.12
N LEU A 687 0.06 -25.86 -1.56
CA LEU A 687 0.12 -26.27 -0.15
C LEU A 687 1.31 -27.18 0.18
N ASP A 688 1.91 -27.83 -0.81
CA ASP A 688 3.11 -28.68 -0.64
C ASP A 688 4.42 -27.93 -0.98
N SER A 689 4.36 -26.61 -1.19
CA SER A 689 5.51 -25.78 -1.54
C SER A 689 6.28 -25.31 -0.30
N ASP A 690 7.61 -25.46 -0.31
CA ASP A 690 8.52 -24.87 0.68
C ASP A 690 8.65 -23.33 0.55
N ASP A 691 8.18 -22.76 -0.57
CA ASP A 691 8.19 -21.31 -0.78
C ASP A 691 7.06 -20.62 0.01
N PRO A 692 7.37 -19.65 0.90
CA PRO A 692 6.39 -19.07 1.82
C PRO A 692 5.35 -18.18 1.14
N ASP A 693 5.68 -17.50 0.03
CA ASP A 693 4.68 -16.69 -0.66
C ASP A 693 3.75 -17.61 -1.48
N LEU A 694 4.25 -18.68 -2.12
CA LEU A 694 3.37 -19.68 -2.78
C LEU A 694 2.45 -20.39 -1.79
N LEU A 695 2.99 -20.85 -0.65
CA LEU A 695 2.21 -21.48 0.42
C LEU A 695 1.13 -20.52 0.95
N SER A 696 1.51 -19.27 1.24
CA SER A 696 0.56 -18.24 1.68
C SER A 696 -0.52 -17.98 0.63
N THR A 697 -0.17 -17.91 -0.67
CA THR A 697 -1.14 -17.72 -1.75
C THR A 697 -2.11 -18.89 -1.88
N GLY A 698 -1.62 -20.14 -1.86
CA GLY A 698 -2.47 -21.33 -1.89
C GLY A 698 -3.46 -21.37 -0.72
N VAL A 699 -2.99 -21.08 0.50
CA VAL A 699 -3.84 -21.04 1.71
C VAL A 699 -4.87 -19.90 1.65
N LEU A 700 -4.48 -18.69 1.24
CA LEU A 700 -5.39 -17.54 1.10
C LEU A 700 -6.43 -17.76 -0.01
N ALA A 701 -6.03 -18.34 -1.14
CA ALA A 701 -6.93 -18.71 -2.22
C ALA A 701 -7.98 -19.73 -1.76
N LEU A 702 -7.58 -20.76 -1.00
CA LEU A 702 -8.52 -21.70 -0.37
C LEU A 702 -9.43 -21.01 0.65
N GLY A 703 -8.93 -20.05 1.43
CA GLY A 703 -9.73 -19.21 2.33
C GLY A 703 -10.80 -18.41 1.60
N ASN A 704 -10.47 -17.89 0.41
CA ASN A 704 -11.39 -17.18 -0.47
C ASN A 704 -12.39 -18.10 -1.18
N PHE A 705 -12.01 -19.34 -1.53
CA PHE A 705 -12.97 -20.35 -2.00
C PHE A 705 -13.92 -20.80 -0.88
N ALA A 706 -13.44 -20.87 0.36
CA ALA A 706 -14.17 -21.25 1.57
C ALA A 706 -15.10 -20.14 2.12
N ARG A 707 -15.68 -19.31 1.25
CA ARG A 707 -16.62 -18.23 1.64
C ARG A 707 -18.08 -18.65 1.59
N LYS A 708 -18.38 -19.93 1.32
CA LYS A 708 -19.74 -20.50 1.21
C LYS A 708 -19.80 -21.91 1.76
N ASP A 709 -20.86 -22.21 2.50
CA ASP A 709 -21.04 -23.48 3.22
C ASP A 709 -20.86 -24.70 2.32
N THR A 710 -21.44 -24.70 1.12
CA THR A 710 -21.31 -25.80 0.15
C THR A 710 -19.86 -26.06 -0.27
N HIS A 711 -19.02 -25.02 -0.36
CA HIS A 711 -17.61 -25.14 -0.69
C HIS A 711 -16.84 -25.65 0.53
N CYS A 712 -17.08 -25.07 1.72
CA CYS A 712 -16.46 -25.51 2.97
C CYS A 712 -16.74 -26.98 3.28
N ILE A 713 -17.98 -27.44 3.10
CA ILE A 713 -18.39 -28.84 3.30
C ILE A 713 -17.62 -29.76 2.34
N HIS A 714 -17.60 -29.42 1.05
CA HIS A 714 -16.88 -30.19 0.04
C HIS A 714 -15.35 -30.24 0.29
N MET A 715 -14.75 -29.14 0.75
CA MET A 715 -13.32 -29.10 1.08
C MET A 715 -12.97 -30.00 2.28
N VAL A 716 -13.78 -29.97 3.34
CA VAL A 716 -13.58 -30.85 4.51
C VAL A 716 -13.78 -32.32 4.13
N GLN A 717 -14.81 -32.64 3.33
CA GLN A 717 -15.03 -34.00 2.81
C GLN A 717 -13.85 -34.52 1.96
N ASN A 718 -13.14 -33.64 1.26
CA ASN A 718 -11.93 -33.97 0.50
C ASN A 718 -10.62 -33.93 1.33
N GLY A 719 -10.70 -33.77 2.66
CA GLY A 719 -9.53 -33.79 3.56
C GLY A 719 -8.65 -32.54 3.53
N ILE A 720 -9.15 -31.41 3.00
CA ILE A 720 -8.40 -30.14 2.96
C ILE A 720 -8.13 -29.62 4.39
N SER A 721 -9.09 -29.76 5.30
CA SER A 721 -8.92 -29.39 6.72
C SER A 721 -7.76 -30.15 7.37
N LYS A 722 -7.70 -31.48 7.20
CA LYS A 722 -6.58 -32.31 7.65
C LYS A 722 -5.23 -31.83 7.13
N LYS A 723 -5.15 -31.46 5.85
CA LYS A 723 -3.91 -30.93 5.24
C LYS A 723 -3.52 -29.57 5.84
N LEU A 724 -4.48 -28.67 6.05
CA LEU A 724 -4.24 -27.36 6.67
C LEU A 724 -3.87 -27.47 8.16
N ILE A 725 -4.46 -28.40 8.91
CA ILE A 725 -4.08 -28.70 10.31
C ILE A 725 -2.65 -29.25 10.37
N ALA A 726 -2.28 -30.16 9.45
CA ALA A 726 -0.93 -30.72 9.37
C ALA A 726 0.13 -29.70 8.90
N LEU A 727 -0.26 -28.63 8.21
CA LEU A 727 0.60 -27.48 7.93
C LEU A 727 0.70 -26.56 9.16
N LEU A 728 -0.41 -26.27 9.82
CA LEU A 728 -0.42 -25.40 11.00
C LEU A 728 0.38 -26.00 12.16
N SER A 729 0.38 -27.32 12.35
CA SER A 729 1.21 -27.99 13.38
C SER A 729 2.72 -27.87 13.15
N ARG A 730 3.16 -27.57 11.91
CA ARG A 730 4.55 -27.24 11.58
C ARG A 730 4.86 -25.75 11.78
N HIS A 731 3.84 -24.91 11.80
CA HIS A 731 3.94 -23.45 11.80
C HIS A 731 3.34 -22.79 13.06
N ASN A 732 2.99 -23.53 14.11
CA ASN A 732 2.31 -23.02 15.32
C ASN A 732 3.25 -22.35 16.34
N THR A 733 4.53 -22.16 16.02
CA THR A 733 5.56 -21.60 16.91
C THR A 733 5.93 -20.15 16.58
N SER A 734 6.44 -19.39 17.55
CA SER A 734 6.81 -17.96 17.42
C SER A 734 7.92 -17.67 16.40
N GLN A 735 8.62 -18.69 15.90
CA GLN A 735 9.65 -18.59 14.86
C GLN A 735 9.10 -18.71 13.43
N SER A 736 7.82 -19.07 13.27
CA SER A 736 7.18 -19.28 11.98
C SER A 736 6.70 -17.97 11.33
N ASP A 737 6.42 -17.98 10.03
CA ASP A 737 5.92 -16.78 9.34
C ASP A 737 4.48 -16.44 9.78
N ILE A 738 4.35 -15.23 10.33
CA ILE A 738 3.10 -14.60 10.78
C ILE A 738 2.02 -14.64 9.68
N LYS A 739 2.40 -14.42 8.41
CA LYS A 739 1.48 -14.47 7.27
C LYS A 739 0.87 -15.86 7.10
N VAL A 740 1.71 -16.89 7.17
CA VAL A 740 1.29 -18.29 6.98
C VAL A 740 0.39 -18.72 8.13
N GLN A 741 0.74 -18.38 9.38
CA GLN A 741 -0.14 -18.58 10.55
C GLN A 741 -1.50 -17.89 10.38
N HIS A 742 -1.51 -16.61 10.00
CA HIS A 742 -2.71 -15.81 9.81
C HIS A 742 -3.61 -16.37 8.69
N ALA A 743 -3.00 -16.78 7.57
CA ALA A 743 -3.70 -17.38 6.44
C ALA A 743 -4.32 -18.73 6.83
N LEU A 744 -3.54 -19.63 7.45
CA LEU A 744 -3.99 -20.96 7.88
C LEU A 744 -5.15 -20.86 8.88
N LEU A 745 -5.04 -20.02 9.90
CA LEU A 745 -6.11 -19.78 10.86
C LEU A 745 -7.36 -19.16 10.22
N SER A 746 -7.19 -18.23 9.28
CA SER A 746 -8.33 -17.63 8.55
C SER A 746 -9.08 -18.65 7.70
N THR A 747 -8.35 -19.50 6.96
CA THR A 747 -8.94 -20.55 6.13
C THR A 747 -9.60 -21.64 6.99
N LEU A 748 -8.94 -22.09 8.07
CA LEU A 748 -9.52 -23.05 9.01
C LEU A 748 -10.78 -22.51 9.69
N LYS A 749 -10.77 -21.24 10.15
CA LYS A 749 -11.97 -20.56 10.69
C LYS A 749 -13.13 -20.65 9.70
N ASN A 750 -12.89 -20.33 8.42
CA ASN A 750 -13.92 -20.37 7.38
C ASN A 750 -14.46 -21.79 7.15
N LEU A 751 -13.61 -22.82 7.18
CA LEU A 751 -14.02 -24.22 7.03
C LEU A 751 -14.88 -24.73 8.20
N VAL A 752 -14.74 -24.18 9.41
CA VAL A 752 -15.55 -24.57 10.59
C VAL A 752 -16.80 -23.72 10.82
N ILE A 753 -17.17 -22.83 9.88
CA ILE A 753 -18.46 -22.11 9.97
C ILE A 753 -19.65 -23.08 9.83
N PRO A 754 -19.70 -24.02 8.86
CA PRO A 754 -20.84 -24.93 8.72
C PRO A 754 -20.88 -25.97 9.84
N GLN A 755 -22.05 -26.18 10.44
CA GLN A 755 -22.23 -27.09 11.58
C GLN A 755 -21.80 -28.54 11.30
N GLN A 756 -21.93 -29.01 10.05
CA GLN A 756 -21.55 -30.37 9.64
C GLN A 756 -20.03 -30.61 9.65
N ASN A 757 -19.24 -29.55 9.50
CA ASN A 757 -17.78 -29.66 9.42
C ASN A 757 -17.14 -29.75 10.80
N LYS A 758 -17.72 -29.10 11.82
CA LYS A 758 -17.09 -28.95 13.14
C LYS A 758 -16.74 -30.29 13.80
N PRO A 759 -17.61 -31.33 13.82
CA PRO A 759 -17.24 -32.63 14.39
C PRO A 759 -16.04 -33.26 13.68
N ILE A 760 -16.03 -33.21 12.34
CA ILE A 760 -14.96 -33.79 11.50
C ILE A 760 -13.62 -33.09 11.79
N VAL A 761 -13.62 -31.75 11.80
CA VAL A 761 -12.42 -30.95 12.00
C VAL A 761 -11.92 -31.01 13.45
N LEU A 762 -12.80 -31.29 14.42
CA LEU A 762 -12.43 -31.62 15.81
C LEU A 762 -11.78 -33.01 15.90
N GLU A 763 -12.35 -34.02 15.24
CA GLU A 763 -11.75 -35.37 15.15
C GLU A 763 -10.40 -35.39 14.42
N GLU A 764 -10.15 -34.43 13.53
CA GLU A 764 -8.85 -34.20 12.89
C GLU A 764 -7.79 -33.55 13.83
N GLY A 765 -8.16 -33.19 15.07
CA GLY A 765 -7.24 -32.67 16.08
C GLY A 765 -6.97 -31.17 16.01
N LEU A 766 -7.92 -30.37 15.48
CA LEU A 766 -7.74 -28.92 15.34
C LEU A 766 -7.37 -28.24 16.67
N ILE A 767 -8.09 -28.56 17.77
CA ILE A 767 -7.85 -27.95 19.09
C ILE A 767 -6.43 -28.21 19.58
N ASP A 768 -5.92 -29.43 19.44
CA ASP A 768 -4.58 -29.80 19.91
C ASP A 768 -3.47 -29.06 19.16
N VAL A 769 -3.70 -28.72 17.89
CA VAL A 769 -2.75 -27.96 17.07
C VAL A 769 -2.77 -26.45 17.38
N ILE A 770 -3.95 -25.89 17.66
CA ILE A 770 -4.10 -24.44 17.93
C ILE A 770 -3.94 -24.07 19.41
N TYR A 771 -4.12 -25.00 20.34
CA TYR A 771 -3.96 -24.73 21.78
C TYR A 771 -2.55 -24.22 22.15
N PRO A 772 -1.43 -24.80 21.64
CA PRO A 772 -0.09 -24.25 21.88
C PRO A 772 0.11 -22.81 21.37
N MET A 773 -0.71 -22.35 20.42
CA MET A 773 -0.61 -20.99 19.88
C MET A 773 -1.08 -19.90 20.86
N ILE A 774 -1.60 -20.27 22.04
CA ILE A 774 -1.93 -19.28 23.08
C ILE A 774 -0.70 -18.62 23.70
N GLU A 775 0.48 -19.21 23.54
CA GLU A 775 1.76 -18.62 23.97
C GLU A 775 2.43 -17.74 22.90
N LEU A 776 1.72 -17.40 21.81
CA LEU A 776 2.17 -16.40 20.84
C LEU A 776 1.82 -14.99 21.30
N ASP A 777 2.76 -14.04 21.18
CA ASP A 777 2.56 -12.62 21.52
C ASP A 777 2.02 -11.76 20.34
N GLN A 778 1.72 -12.38 19.20
CA GLN A 778 1.40 -11.68 17.95
C GLN A 778 -0.10 -11.46 17.78
N TYR A 779 -0.61 -10.27 18.11
CA TYR A 779 -2.05 -9.97 18.12
C TYR A 779 -2.80 -10.25 16.80
N LEU A 780 -2.14 -10.13 15.64
CA LEU A 780 -2.73 -10.47 14.32
C LEU A 780 -3.05 -11.96 14.15
N VAL A 781 -2.31 -12.82 14.86
CA VAL A 781 -2.49 -14.27 14.88
C VAL A 781 -3.47 -14.64 16.00
N ILE A 782 -3.29 -14.05 17.20
CA ILE A 782 -4.22 -14.22 18.34
C ILE A 782 -5.67 -13.88 17.95
N PHE A 783 -5.91 -12.78 17.23
CA PHE A 783 -7.26 -12.41 16.80
C PHE A 783 -7.94 -13.49 15.93
N LYS A 784 -7.18 -14.09 14.99
CA LYS A 784 -7.71 -15.19 14.16
C LYS A 784 -7.87 -16.47 14.97
N LEU A 785 -6.91 -16.78 15.86
CA LEU A 785 -6.96 -17.93 16.78
C LEU A 785 -8.22 -17.93 17.65
N LEU A 786 -8.54 -16.80 18.30
CA LEU A 786 -9.74 -16.62 19.10
C LEU A 786 -11.02 -16.80 18.27
N GLY A 787 -11.05 -16.26 17.05
CA GLY A 787 -12.13 -16.47 16.10
C GLY A 787 -12.30 -17.94 15.71
N THR A 788 -11.21 -18.67 15.47
CA THR A 788 -11.25 -20.12 15.15
C THR A 788 -11.78 -20.92 16.33
N PHE A 789 -11.32 -20.67 17.56
CA PHE A 789 -11.88 -21.29 18.77
C PHE A 789 -13.39 -21.04 18.88
N ARG A 790 -13.84 -19.79 18.71
CA ARG A 790 -15.27 -19.46 18.85
C ARG A 790 -16.13 -20.13 17.78
N MET A 791 -15.67 -20.23 16.53
CA MET A 791 -16.43 -20.90 15.47
C MET A 791 -16.50 -22.42 15.68
N VAL A 792 -15.40 -23.07 16.08
CA VAL A 792 -15.38 -24.54 16.21
C VAL A 792 -16.20 -25.06 17.40
N ILE A 793 -16.29 -24.32 18.51
CA ILE A 793 -17.05 -24.77 19.71
C ILE A 793 -18.58 -24.65 19.58
N ASP A 794 -19.10 -23.88 18.63
CA ASP A 794 -20.54 -23.65 18.54
C ASP A 794 -21.29 -24.94 18.15
N GLY A 795 -22.18 -25.37 19.04
CA GLY A 795 -22.87 -26.65 18.98
C GLY A 795 -22.04 -27.86 19.40
N GLN A 796 -20.79 -27.68 19.87
CA GLN A 796 -19.85 -28.77 20.15
C GLN A 796 -19.55 -28.89 21.65
N GLU A 797 -20.46 -29.53 22.38
CA GLU A 797 -20.44 -29.67 23.85
C GLU A 797 -19.08 -30.12 24.41
N LYS A 798 -18.56 -31.26 23.92
CA LYS A 798 -17.30 -31.85 24.41
C LYS A 798 -16.11 -30.89 24.28
N ALA A 799 -16.04 -30.16 23.17
CA ALA A 799 -14.96 -29.21 22.88
C ALA A 799 -15.08 -27.94 23.74
N ALA A 800 -16.30 -27.42 23.90
CA ALA A 800 -16.56 -26.29 24.79
C ALA A 800 -16.25 -26.65 26.25
N LEU A 801 -16.67 -27.84 26.70
CA LEU A 801 -16.46 -28.35 28.06
C LEU A 801 -14.98 -28.59 28.39
N ASP A 802 -14.21 -29.16 27.47
CA ASP A 802 -12.76 -29.30 27.63
C ASP A 802 -12.08 -27.93 27.77
N LEU A 803 -12.29 -27.02 26.81
CA LEU A 803 -11.65 -25.70 26.82
C LEU A 803 -11.99 -24.85 28.04
N ILE A 804 -13.26 -24.81 28.49
CA ILE A 804 -13.65 -24.06 29.70
C ILE A 804 -13.13 -24.71 30.99
N SER A 805 -12.76 -26.00 30.97
CA SER A 805 -12.17 -26.68 32.12
C SER A 805 -10.67 -26.40 32.28
N ARG A 806 -10.01 -25.84 31.26
CA ARG A 806 -8.57 -25.52 31.27
C ARG A 806 -8.34 -24.14 31.91
N LYS A 807 -7.93 -24.13 33.19
CA LYS A 807 -7.67 -22.90 33.95
C LYS A 807 -6.67 -21.95 33.27
N GLU A 808 -5.53 -22.47 32.80
CA GLU A 808 -4.48 -21.68 32.13
C GLU A 808 -5.00 -20.95 30.89
N PHE A 809 -5.88 -21.60 30.11
CA PHE A 809 -6.51 -21.02 28.93
C PHE A 809 -7.39 -19.83 29.30
N LEU A 810 -8.26 -20.00 30.29
CA LEU A 810 -9.11 -18.92 30.80
C LEU A 810 -8.30 -17.76 31.39
N GLU A 811 -7.24 -18.04 32.15
CA GLU A 811 -6.32 -17.02 32.68
C GLU A 811 -5.63 -16.24 31.55
N LYS A 812 -5.19 -16.91 30.48
CA LYS A 812 -4.60 -16.27 29.30
C LYS A 812 -5.60 -15.38 28.55
N LEU A 813 -6.85 -15.84 28.40
CA LEU A 813 -7.93 -15.05 27.80
C LEU A 813 -8.16 -13.76 28.59
N ILE A 814 -8.34 -13.85 29.92
CA ILE A 814 -8.58 -12.65 30.75
C ILE A 814 -7.35 -11.73 30.77
N TYR A 815 -6.14 -12.30 30.81
CA TYR A 815 -4.90 -11.51 30.67
C TYR A 815 -4.89 -10.67 29.39
N TRP A 816 -5.18 -11.25 28.22
CA TRP A 816 -5.25 -10.49 26.98
C TRP A 816 -6.40 -9.47 26.94
N CYS A 817 -7.51 -9.69 27.66
CA CYS A 817 -8.64 -8.76 27.67
C CYS A 817 -8.26 -7.40 28.26
N TYR A 818 -7.39 -7.40 29.27
CA TYR A 818 -6.96 -6.20 29.99
C TYR A 818 -5.54 -5.72 29.66
N ASN A 819 -4.67 -6.59 29.12
CA ASN A 819 -3.24 -6.30 28.86
C ASN A 819 -2.87 -6.33 27.36
N SER A 820 -3.83 -6.20 26.44
CA SER A 820 -3.53 -6.03 25.00
C SER A 820 -3.95 -4.65 24.48
N ASP A 821 -3.11 -4.05 23.64
CA ASP A 821 -3.43 -2.80 22.93
C ASP A 821 -4.37 -3.03 21.72
N HIS A 822 -4.55 -4.28 21.30
CA HIS A 822 -5.30 -4.63 20.10
C HIS A 822 -6.80 -4.76 20.38
N LEU A 823 -7.57 -3.70 20.10
CA LEU A 823 -9.02 -3.63 20.32
C LEU A 823 -9.82 -4.86 19.81
N GLY A 824 -9.45 -5.42 18.65
CA GLY A 824 -10.11 -6.62 18.12
C GLY A 824 -9.90 -7.87 18.98
N VAL A 825 -8.74 -8.01 19.64
CA VAL A 825 -8.46 -9.13 20.55
C VAL A 825 -9.31 -8.95 21.82
N ARG A 826 -9.27 -7.75 22.41
CA ARG A 826 -10.10 -7.39 23.57
C ARG A 826 -11.61 -7.61 23.31
N GLY A 827 -12.08 -7.36 22.09
CA GLY A 827 -13.48 -7.55 21.70
C GLY A 827 -13.90 -9.00 21.48
N GLU A 828 -13.01 -9.88 21.00
CA GLU A 828 -13.35 -11.28 20.69
C GLU A 828 -13.27 -12.20 21.93
N ILE A 829 -12.44 -11.86 22.93
CA ILE A 829 -12.30 -12.60 24.19
C ILE A 829 -13.62 -12.77 24.97
N PRO A 830 -14.37 -11.71 25.33
CA PRO A 830 -15.61 -11.86 26.10
C PRO A 830 -16.68 -12.63 25.30
N ARG A 831 -16.63 -12.57 23.96
CA ARG A 831 -17.49 -13.39 23.08
C ARG A 831 -17.12 -14.86 23.14
N LEU A 832 -15.83 -15.19 23.06
CA LEU A 832 -15.36 -16.57 23.21
C LEU A 832 -15.75 -17.12 24.59
N LEU A 833 -15.61 -16.32 25.66
CA LEU A 833 -16.00 -16.72 27.00
C LEU A 833 -17.51 -16.97 27.13
N SER A 834 -18.34 -16.06 26.60
CA SER A 834 -19.80 -16.25 26.51
C SER A 834 -20.17 -17.53 25.74
N TRP A 835 -19.50 -17.81 24.62
CA TRP A 835 -19.76 -19.00 23.82
C TRP A 835 -19.32 -20.30 24.50
N LEU A 836 -18.20 -20.29 25.25
CA LEU A 836 -17.78 -21.42 26.09
C LEU A 836 -18.84 -21.74 27.15
N ILE A 837 -19.32 -20.72 27.88
CA ILE A 837 -20.40 -20.86 28.89
C ILE A 837 -21.67 -21.43 28.24
N LYS A 838 -22.10 -20.84 27.12
CA LYS A 838 -23.31 -21.25 26.37
C LYS A 838 -23.26 -22.69 25.87
N HIS A 839 -22.12 -23.14 25.35
CA HIS A 839 -22.01 -24.42 24.63
C HIS A 839 -21.43 -25.58 25.45
N CYS A 840 -20.88 -25.36 26.64
CA CYS A 840 -20.34 -26.45 27.47
C CYS A 840 -21.41 -27.36 28.11
N HIS A 841 -22.68 -26.92 28.16
CA HIS A 841 -23.84 -27.61 28.75
C HIS A 841 -23.60 -28.22 30.15
N SER A 842 -22.65 -27.69 30.92
CA SER A 842 -22.30 -28.18 32.26
C SER A 842 -21.95 -27.04 33.19
N PHE A 843 -22.50 -27.04 34.40
CA PHE A 843 -22.19 -26.04 35.43
C PHE A 843 -20.88 -26.31 36.18
N LYS A 844 -20.30 -27.51 36.06
CA LYS A 844 -19.06 -27.91 36.76
C LYS A 844 -17.89 -26.92 36.58
N PRO A 845 -17.61 -26.38 35.37
CA PRO A 845 -16.48 -25.48 35.16
C PRO A 845 -16.72 -24.07 35.70
N PHE A 846 -17.97 -23.69 36.01
CA PHE A 846 -18.29 -22.31 36.38
C PHE A 846 -17.67 -21.92 37.71
N LYS A 847 -17.55 -22.87 38.67
CA LYS A 847 -16.79 -22.67 39.92
C LYS A 847 -15.32 -22.32 39.67
N THR A 848 -14.67 -22.98 38.70
CA THR A 848 -13.29 -22.65 38.29
C THR A 848 -13.22 -21.30 37.59
N LEU A 849 -14.22 -20.96 36.77
CA LEU A 849 -14.27 -19.69 36.05
C LEU A 849 -14.43 -18.49 37.00
N ILE A 850 -15.31 -18.56 38.00
CA ILE A 850 -15.47 -17.47 38.98
C ILE A 850 -14.26 -17.32 39.90
N GLN A 851 -13.43 -18.37 40.07
CA GLN A 851 -12.17 -18.25 40.82
C GLN A 851 -11.09 -17.44 40.05
N ILE A 852 -11.27 -17.21 38.75
CA ILE A 852 -10.33 -16.42 37.94
C ILE A 852 -10.67 -14.94 38.08
N LYS A 853 -9.70 -14.16 38.54
CA LYS A 853 -9.84 -12.71 38.73
C LYS A 853 -10.29 -12.01 37.44
N ASP A 854 -11.20 -11.05 37.56
CA ASP A 854 -11.74 -10.23 36.47
C ASP A 854 -12.52 -11.02 35.37
N SER A 855 -12.80 -12.32 35.56
CA SER A 855 -13.53 -13.14 34.58
C SER A 855 -15.00 -12.74 34.43
N VAL A 856 -15.72 -12.59 35.55
CA VAL A 856 -17.10 -12.09 35.59
C VAL A 856 -17.16 -10.65 35.08
N LYS A 857 -16.19 -9.82 35.48
CA LYS A 857 -16.09 -8.42 35.05
C LYS A 857 -15.99 -8.28 33.53
N CYS A 858 -15.24 -9.14 32.86
CA CYS A 858 -15.12 -9.20 31.40
C CYS A 858 -16.49 -9.37 30.71
N LEU A 859 -17.37 -10.19 31.28
CA LEU A 859 -18.75 -10.37 30.79
C LEU A 859 -19.64 -9.18 31.15
N VAL A 860 -19.52 -8.63 32.36
CA VAL A 860 -20.29 -7.45 32.79
C VAL A 860 -20.00 -6.22 31.90
N GLU A 861 -18.73 -5.94 31.61
CA GLU A 861 -18.33 -4.85 30.70
C GLU A 861 -18.87 -5.06 29.27
N MET A 862 -19.00 -6.31 28.81
CA MET A 862 -19.59 -6.67 27.51
C MET A 862 -21.08 -6.31 27.40
N THR A 863 -21.83 -6.22 28.52
CA THR A 863 -23.23 -5.73 28.50
C THR A 863 -23.35 -4.29 28.01
N SER A 864 -22.31 -3.47 28.21
CA SER A 864 -22.24 -2.06 27.77
C SER A 864 -21.70 -1.88 26.34
N SER A 865 -21.49 -2.98 25.59
CA SER A 865 -20.98 -2.95 24.22
C SER A 865 -21.85 -2.11 23.27
N ASN A 866 -21.25 -1.54 22.21
CA ASN A 866 -21.99 -0.86 21.15
C ASN A 866 -22.78 -1.83 20.24
N HIS A 867 -22.52 -3.15 20.33
CA HIS A 867 -23.11 -4.16 19.44
C HIS A 867 -24.17 -4.99 20.18
N ALA A 868 -25.44 -4.90 19.77
CA ALA A 868 -26.56 -5.63 20.39
C ALA A 868 -26.33 -7.14 20.49
N VAL A 869 -25.69 -7.77 19.49
CA VAL A 869 -25.32 -9.20 19.55
C VAL A 869 -24.42 -9.51 20.74
N MET A 870 -23.46 -8.64 21.07
CA MET A 870 -22.59 -8.81 22.24
C MET A 870 -23.33 -8.55 23.55
N GLN A 871 -24.26 -7.59 23.58
CA GLN A 871 -25.10 -7.35 24.76
C GLN A 871 -25.91 -8.62 25.10
N ASN A 872 -26.56 -9.21 24.10
CA ASN A 872 -27.36 -10.42 24.24
C ASN A 872 -26.51 -11.67 24.58
N GLU A 873 -25.35 -11.85 23.93
CA GLU A 873 -24.36 -12.88 24.26
C GLU A 873 -23.91 -12.78 25.72
N SER A 874 -23.69 -11.56 26.24
CA SER A 874 -23.33 -11.34 27.64
C SER A 874 -24.49 -11.66 28.59
N PHE A 875 -25.70 -11.10 28.38
CA PHE A 875 -26.85 -11.37 29.25
C PHE A 875 -27.15 -12.87 29.35
N TYR A 876 -27.08 -13.60 28.22
CA TYR A 876 -27.28 -15.04 28.20
C TYR A 876 -26.20 -15.82 28.98
N ALA A 877 -24.93 -15.42 28.86
CA ALA A 877 -23.84 -16.03 29.62
C ALA A 877 -23.94 -15.73 31.13
N LEU A 878 -24.28 -14.49 31.51
CA LEU A 878 -24.50 -14.09 32.89
C LEU A 878 -25.71 -14.83 33.51
N ASN A 879 -26.79 -15.04 32.74
CA ASN A 879 -27.92 -15.88 33.16
C ASN A 879 -27.48 -17.31 33.50
N LEU A 880 -26.71 -17.95 32.61
CA LEU A 880 -26.20 -19.30 32.85
C LEU A 880 -25.25 -19.36 34.05
N LEU A 881 -24.40 -18.36 34.26
CA LEU A 881 -23.56 -18.27 35.45
C LEU A 881 -24.38 -18.14 36.73
N CYS A 882 -25.42 -17.29 36.74
CA CYS A 882 -26.31 -17.15 37.90
C CYS A 882 -27.03 -18.47 38.23
N ILE A 883 -27.50 -19.22 37.22
CA ILE A 883 -28.16 -20.52 37.40
C ILE A 883 -27.17 -21.63 37.82
N GLY A 884 -25.95 -21.61 37.27
CA GLY A 884 -24.95 -22.66 37.53
C GLY A 884 -24.12 -22.45 38.80
N CYS A 885 -24.15 -21.25 39.37
CA CYS A 885 -23.46 -20.86 40.60
C CYS A 885 -24.42 -20.22 41.62
N GLY A 886 -25.73 -20.43 41.50
CA GLY A 886 -26.72 -19.86 42.41
C GLY A 886 -28.14 -20.39 42.22
N VAL A 887 -28.90 -20.32 43.30
CA VAL A 887 -30.33 -20.73 43.41
C VAL A 887 -30.56 -22.23 43.25
N GLY A 888 -30.38 -22.96 44.35
CA GLY A 888 -31.06 -24.23 44.52
C GLY A 888 -32.58 -24.03 44.62
N ASN A 889 -33.33 -24.45 43.60
CA ASN A 889 -34.72 -24.80 43.79
C ASN A 889 -34.77 -26.08 44.64
N GLU A 890 -35.29 -26.00 45.88
CA GLU A 890 -35.61 -27.18 46.71
C GLU A 890 -36.81 -28.00 46.18
N SER A 891 -37.18 -27.83 44.92
CA SER A 891 -38.31 -28.50 44.27
C SER A 891 -37.98 -28.89 42.82
N ASP A 892 -37.18 -29.95 42.66
CA ASP A 892 -37.53 -31.09 41.79
C ASP A 892 -36.47 -32.20 41.86
N SER A 893 -36.54 -32.99 42.94
CA SER A 893 -35.81 -34.24 43.07
C SER A 893 -36.44 -35.36 42.21
N SER A 894 -36.54 -35.18 40.88
CA SER A 894 -36.94 -36.26 39.96
C SER A 894 -36.47 -36.08 38.51
N ASN A 895 -35.15 -36.05 38.28
CA ASN A 895 -34.42 -36.87 37.30
C ASN A 895 -32.95 -36.44 37.25
N GLY A 896 -32.06 -37.26 37.80
CA GLY A 896 -30.75 -36.79 38.25
C GLY A 896 -29.60 -36.86 37.26
N VAL A 897 -28.53 -36.13 37.60
CA VAL A 897 -27.16 -36.66 37.57
C VAL A 897 -26.49 -36.27 38.90
N ASN A 898 -25.99 -37.28 39.61
CA ASN A 898 -25.32 -37.26 40.92
C ASN A 898 -24.72 -35.92 41.36
N GLY A 899 -25.27 -35.35 42.44
CA GLY A 899 -24.63 -34.28 43.21
C GLY A 899 -23.81 -34.86 44.37
N ASP A 900 -22.68 -34.21 44.66
CA ASP A 900 -22.01 -34.26 45.96
C ASP A 900 -22.11 -32.87 46.59
N HIS A 901 -22.40 -32.82 47.90
CA HIS A 901 -22.79 -31.60 48.59
C HIS A 901 -21.62 -30.65 48.86
N ALA A 902 -21.61 -29.47 48.21
CA ALA A 902 -20.78 -28.31 48.55
C ALA A 902 -21.36 -27.04 47.89
N ALA A 903 -22.53 -26.58 48.33
CA ALA A 903 -23.30 -25.51 47.66
C ALA A 903 -23.12 -24.10 48.24
N GLU A 904 -22.81 -23.95 49.53
CA GLU A 904 -22.99 -22.65 50.24
C GLU A 904 -21.93 -21.56 49.93
N ASP A 905 -20.74 -21.92 49.45
CA ASP A 905 -19.60 -20.99 49.29
C ASP A 905 -19.50 -20.34 47.87
N GLY A 906 -20.26 -20.87 46.90
CA GLY A 906 -20.23 -20.42 45.51
C GLY A 906 -21.06 -19.16 45.23
N ASP A 907 -22.28 -19.14 45.77
CA ASP A 907 -23.30 -18.13 45.51
C ASP A 907 -22.84 -16.72 45.91
N GLN A 908 -22.32 -16.58 47.14
CA GLN A 908 -21.80 -15.30 47.64
C GLN A 908 -20.63 -14.79 46.79
N THR A 909 -19.73 -15.69 46.37
CA THR A 909 -18.55 -15.35 45.56
C THR A 909 -18.93 -14.75 44.20
N LEU A 910 -19.97 -15.27 43.53
CA LEU A 910 -20.45 -14.71 42.26
C LEU A 910 -21.12 -13.34 42.46
N PHE A 911 -21.98 -13.20 43.47
CA PHE A 911 -22.70 -11.94 43.72
C PHE A 911 -21.74 -10.80 44.10
N ASP A 912 -20.74 -11.08 44.94
CA ASP A 912 -19.70 -10.10 45.29
C ASP A 912 -18.90 -9.68 44.05
N GLN A 913 -18.61 -10.60 43.12
CA GLN A 913 -17.92 -10.25 41.86
C GLN A 913 -18.78 -9.43 40.90
N LEU A 914 -20.08 -9.67 40.83
CA LEU A 914 -21.01 -8.87 40.03
C LEU A 914 -21.11 -7.43 40.56
N ILE A 915 -21.13 -7.26 41.88
CA ILE A 915 -21.09 -5.94 42.54
C ILE A 915 -19.74 -5.24 42.26
N ASN A 916 -18.61 -5.94 42.45
CA ASN A 916 -17.27 -5.41 42.17
C ASN A 916 -17.02 -5.08 40.68
N ALA A 917 -17.83 -5.65 39.78
CA ALA A 917 -17.82 -5.36 38.35
C ALA A 917 -18.76 -4.20 37.93
N ASP A 918 -19.38 -3.48 38.88
CA ASP A 918 -20.32 -2.39 38.60
C ASP A 918 -21.53 -2.86 37.74
N ILE A 919 -22.10 -4.05 38.00
CA ILE A 919 -23.23 -4.58 37.19
C ILE A 919 -24.39 -3.59 37.12
N GLY A 920 -24.77 -2.95 38.23
CA GLY A 920 -25.90 -2.01 38.26
C GLY A 920 -25.68 -0.81 37.36
N LYS A 921 -24.46 -0.26 37.35
CA LYS A 921 -24.07 0.87 36.50
C LYS A 921 -24.09 0.50 35.01
N ASN A 922 -23.59 -0.69 34.66
CA ASN A 922 -23.60 -1.20 33.29
C ASN A 922 -25.03 -1.44 32.79
N LEU A 923 -25.89 -2.08 33.59
CA LEU A 923 -27.30 -2.29 33.27
C LEU A 923 -28.05 -0.96 33.14
N SER A 924 -27.82 -0.02 34.05
CA SER A 924 -28.39 1.33 33.97
C SER A 924 -27.94 2.05 32.69
N PHE A 925 -26.66 2.00 32.33
CA PHE A 925 -26.13 2.60 31.10
C PHE A 925 -26.72 1.99 29.82
N VAL A 926 -26.71 0.66 29.69
CA VAL A 926 -27.16 -0.02 28.46
C VAL A 926 -28.66 0.21 28.23
N VAL A 927 -29.48 0.14 29.28
CA VAL A 927 -30.90 0.44 29.19
C VAL A 927 -31.12 1.91 28.83
N ASN A 928 -30.47 2.86 29.53
CA ASN A 928 -30.64 4.29 29.25
C ASN A 928 -30.19 4.72 27.84
N LYS A 929 -29.23 4.02 27.23
CA LYS A 929 -28.65 4.36 25.93
C LYS A 929 -29.25 3.60 24.74
N TYR A 930 -29.75 2.38 24.96
CA TYR A 930 -30.20 1.48 23.90
C TYR A 930 -31.63 0.97 24.04
N SER A 931 -32.41 1.39 25.06
CA SER A 931 -33.82 0.98 25.30
C SER A 931 -34.64 0.82 24.02
N ASP A 932 -34.58 1.82 23.15
CA ASP A 932 -35.45 1.96 21.97
C ASP A 932 -35.03 1.03 20.81
N LYS A 933 -33.83 0.46 20.90
CA LYS A 933 -33.20 -0.38 19.85
C LYS A 933 -33.06 -1.84 20.26
N MET A 934 -33.31 -2.19 21.52
CA MET A 934 -33.28 -3.58 21.98
C MET A 934 -34.38 -4.39 21.29
N ASP A 935 -33.99 -5.54 20.75
CA ASP A 935 -34.92 -6.54 20.23
C ASP A 935 -35.56 -7.33 21.38
N LYS A 936 -36.61 -8.09 21.07
CA LYS A 936 -37.35 -8.86 22.06
C LYS A 936 -36.46 -9.81 22.87
N HIS A 937 -35.50 -10.51 22.25
CA HIS A 937 -34.69 -11.50 22.96
C HIS A 937 -33.66 -10.86 23.89
N THR A 938 -33.07 -9.73 23.52
CA THR A 938 -32.19 -8.97 24.42
C THR A 938 -32.96 -8.49 25.66
N ILE A 939 -34.21 -8.04 25.51
CA ILE A 939 -35.07 -7.63 26.63
C ILE A 939 -35.44 -8.83 27.51
N GLU A 940 -35.82 -9.97 26.92
CA GLU A 940 -36.13 -11.20 27.65
C GLU A 940 -34.93 -11.70 28.47
N ASN A 941 -33.72 -11.69 27.90
CA ASN A 941 -32.50 -12.10 28.61
C ASN A 941 -32.09 -11.11 29.70
N LEU A 942 -32.22 -9.80 29.46
CA LEU A 942 -31.98 -8.75 30.47
C LEU A 942 -32.94 -8.88 31.67
N LEU A 943 -34.24 -9.06 31.43
CA LEU A 943 -35.23 -9.20 32.49
C LEU A 943 -35.03 -10.49 33.28
N THR A 944 -34.65 -11.58 32.61
CA THR A 944 -34.32 -12.86 33.27
C THR A 944 -33.06 -12.73 34.14
N LEU A 945 -32.07 -11.94 33.72
CA LEU A 945 -30.89 -11.64 34.56
C LEU A 945 -31.29 -10.87 35.81
N LEU A 946 -32.11 -9.83 35.65
CA LEU A 946 -32.57 -9.03 36.78
C LEU A 946 -33.39 -9.84 37.79
N GLU A 947 -34.23 -10.78 37.35
CA GLU A 947 -34.93 -11.73 38.26
C GLU A 947 -33.96 -12.55 39.10
N GLN A 948 -32.87 -13.06 38.51
CA GLN A 948 -31.85 -13.79 39.28
C GLN A 948 -31.12 -12.90 40.28
N LEU A 949 -30.79 -11.66 39.88
CA LEU A 949 -30.08 -10.71 40.75
C LEU A 949 -30.94 -10.19 41.91
N ILE A 950 -32.27 -10.11 41.75
CA ILE A 950 -33.21 -9.65 42.79
C ILE A 950 -33.28 -10.61 44.00
N ASN A 951 -32.92 -11.89 43.83
CA ASN A 951 -32.92 -12.87 44.92
C ASN A 951 -31.88 -12.58 46.01
N SER A 952 -30.91 -11.68 45.78
CA SER A 952 -29.87 -11.31 46.74
C SER A 952 -30.06 -9.86 47.24
N PRO A 953 -30.27 -9.63 48.55
CA PRO A 953 -30.47 -8.28 49.11
C PRO A 953 -29.31 -7.31 48.84
N SER A 954 -28.07 -7.81 48.78
CA SER A 954 -26.88 -7.00 48.47
C SER A 954 -26.90 -6.48 47.03
N LEU A 955 -27.32 -7.31 46.07
CA LEU A 955 -27.48 -6.95 44.68
C LEU A 955 -28.67 -6.02 44.46
N VAL A 956 -29.81 -6.24 45.14
CA VAL A 956 -30.95 -5.30 45.12
C VAL A 956 -30.49 -3.91 45.56
N GLY A 957 -29.77 -3.80 46.68
CA GLY A 957 -29.18 -2.53 47.13
C GLY A 957 -28.25 -1.89 46.09
N HIS A 958 -27.40 -2.69 45.43
CA HIS A 958 -26.53 -2.21 44.36
C HIS A 958 -27.29 -1.73 43.11
N LEU A 959 -28.30 -2.49 42.65
CA LEU A 959 -29.16 -2.11 41.51
C LEU A 959 -29.94 -0.82 41.79
N LYS A 960 -30.47 -0.68 43.01
CA LYS A 960 -31.18 0.51 43.50
C LYS A 960 -30.26 1.73 43.56
N SER A 961 -29.05 1.59 44.10
CA SER A 961 -28.05 2.67 44.17
C SER A 961 -27.56 3.17 42.80
N ASN A 962 -27.74 2.38 41.74
CA ASN A 962 -27.38 2.71 40.35
C ASN A 962 -28.60 3.12 39.49
N ASN A 963 -29.76 3.35 40.10
CA ASN A 963 -31.01 3.76 39.45
C ASN A 963 -31.48 2.81 38.32
N VAL A 964 -31.23 1.49 38.46
CA VAL A 964 -31.63 0.52 37.43
C VAL A 964 -33.16 0.47 37.27
N GLY A 965 -33.91 0.54 38.38
CA GLY A 965 -35.38 0.58 38.33
C GLY A 965 -35.94 1.80 37.59
N GLU A 966 -35.29 2.97 37.69
CA GLU A 966 -35.66 4.16 36.90
C GLU A 966 -35.31 3.98 35.42
N ALA A 967 -34.15 3.39 35.11
CA ALA A 967 -33.75 3.09 33.74
C ALA A 967 -34.75 2.14 33.04
N LEU A 968 -35.22 1.10 33.75
CA LEU A 968 -36.21 0.14 33.25
C LEU A 968 -37.52 0.79 32.82
N ALA A 969 -37.92 1.93 33.40
CA ALA A 969 -39.11 2.66 32.96
C ALA A 969 -39.04 3.07 31.48
N LYS A 970 -37.84 3.31 30.93
CA LYS A 970 -37.66 3.63 29.50
C LYS A 970 -37.96 2.45 28.56
N LEU A 971 -37.78 1.21 29.02
CA LEU A 971 -38.13 0.03 28.23
C LEU A 971 -39.63 -0.09 27.98
N THR A 972 -40.49 0.51 28.83
CA THR A 972 -41.95 0.51 28.61
C THR A 972 -42.37 1.21 27.30
N ALA A 973 -41.55 2.12 26.78
CA ALA A 973 -41.77 2.80 25.51
C ALA A 973 -41.37 1.97 24.28
N ASN A 974 -40.59 0.88 24.46
CA ASN A 974 -40.19 0.01 23.36
C ASN A 974 -41.34 -0.96 23.02
N PRO A 975 -41.82 -1.01 21.76
CA PRO A 975 -42.90 -1.93 21.36
C PRO A 975 -42.56 -3.42 21.59
N ASN A 976 -41.28 -3.81 21.54
CA ASN A 976 -40.83 -5.17 21.80
C ASN A 976 -41.02 -5.59 23.28
N ALA A 977 -41.04 -4.63 24.20
CA ALA A 977 -41.24 -4.89 25.63
C ALA A 977 -42.71 -5.20 25.99
N GLN A 978 -43.68 -4.89 25.12
CA GLN A 978 -45.11 -5.07 25.43
C GLN A 978 -45.46 -6.52 25.79
N ALA A 979 -44.83 -7.50 25.11
CA ALA A 979 -45.04 -8.92 25.34
C ALA A 979 -44.44 -9.44 26.67
N VAL A 980 -43.61 -8.64 27.35
CA VAL A 980 -42.99 -8.93 28.66
C VAL A 980 -43.23 -7.79 29.65
N SER A 981 -44.30 -7.01 29.45
CA SER A 981 -44.64 -5.84 30.26
C SER A 981 -44.96 -6.21 31.72
N GLU A 982 -45.66 -7.32 31.96
CA GLU A 982 -45.89 -7.86 33.31
C GLU A 982 -44.58 -8.19 34.03
N LYS A 983 -43.66 -8.87 33.32
CA LYS A 983 -42.32 -9.22 33.81
C LYS A 983 -41.48 -7.99 34.13
N LEU A 984 -41.46 -7.01 33.21
CA LEU A 984 -40.80 -5.71 33.38
C LEU A 984 -41.32 -4.96 34.60
N ASN A 985 -42.65 -4.91 34.79
CA ASN A 985 -43.27 -4.25 35.93
C ASN A 985 -42.90 -4.96 37.24
N HIS A 986 -43.01 -6.29 37.31
CA HIS A 986 -42.64 -7.06 38.51
C HIS A 986 -41.18 -6.81 38.93
N VAL A 987 -40.24 -6.94 37.98
CA VAL A 987 -38.81 -6.68 38.20
C VAL A 987 -38.56 -5.24 38.65
N THR A 988 -39.23 -4.26 38.05
CA THR A 988 -39.07 -2.83 38.39
C THR A 988 -39.60 -2.52 39.80
N VAL A 989 -40.73 -3.12 40.19
CA VAL A 989 -41.31 -2.98 41.54
C VAL A 989 -40.36 -3.59 42.58
N GLN A 990 -39.89 -4.82 42.37
CA GLN A 990 -38.97 -5.53 43.27
C GLN A 990 -37.65 -4.77 43.53
N ILE A 991 -37.10 -4.07 42.53
CA ILE A 991 -35.86 -3.25 42.67
C ILE A 991 -36.10 -1.94 43.42
N ASN A 992 -37.33 -1.41 43.39
CA ASN A 992 -37.66 -0.11 43.97
C ASN A 992 -38.23 -0.24 45.39
N GLU A 993 -39.00 -1.29 45.68
CA GLU A 993 -39.68 -1.48 46.98
C GLU A 993 -38.79 -2.17 48.03
N ASN A 994 -37.97 -3.15 47.62
CA ASN A 994 -36.91 -3.73 48.47
C ASN A 994 -35.64 -2.86 48.43
#